data_AF-A0A8S3R2X0-F1
#
_entry.id   AF-A0A8S3R2X0-F1
#
_cell.length_a   1.000
_cell.length_b   1.000
_cell.length_c   1.000
_cell.angle_alpha   90.00
_cell.angle_beta   90.00
_cell.angle_gamma   90.00
#
_symmetry.space_group_name_H-M   'P 1'
#
loop_
_entity.id
_entity.type
_entity.pdbx_description
1 polymer ?
#
loop_
_entity_poly.entity_id
_entity_poly.type
_entity_poly.pdbx_seq_one_letter_code
_entity_poly.pdbx_strand_id
1 'polypeptide(L)'
;MISFSTCSGCWSHVGRSSDGEQSLSLKAPGCLGLGTTLHEMLHALGQWHEQSRTDRDDHVYIDYNQIGVEPGDANYGKFSTRDLNPYDYESIEHYSLKKGFEALQPELGFLASYGSGLSFYDIADITDAYKCAEKCVNPPECKNGGFLNSGCKCHCPYGLTGNNCDSVINSGVCGGIIDIVPGEKEVISSPNFPNNYGVGMECVWLLRAPSSFHVRLEADVFHLPYDAEDNRCYHWLEVRYNLPGQTGIRVCGDSSGDSWVTSAWGEKNLMLLIFDSEFGKLHSPEKGFSLQATTTKDGCIPDPCIYGVCKDCENQAYRCECDPGFEGQKCDQVKASETLECTLEKGSKCFLKNVKNDEFDWNIYAGPTVSDLTGPESAAEGNNYMYAESSSPRLPNDKAVLQSDITLPAEDRCLKFYYNMFGAGIGSLTVKSASNVLWSKNGNQGFSWLAAAINIPSTVNLQIQIETTRGSNWEGDIAIDDIKLIPGICDIPVKSDCLLSATGKDYIGTLSKTKNGKTCQRWDSSSPHSHTFHTYDNDENYCRNTLGDEPLPWCYTTDPDDRWDFCEIPHCHIQECVRSINGYDYLGSKATTTQGKTCINNEVCKGSGSGPFPWCHVDDPIVNWDTCDIAKCTDTPKECLQTGKGTDYFGSTTKTKSGSKCQRWDSQQPHEHNYWYLEDQENFCRNPDGSSSPWCLSTDPTIGKEYCDIPVCDYQGCSTNPCLHGGTCQNTLNGDYTCQCPNEYEGDRCEVKVPSVDECKRSIAGYEYQGQLNTTIGGFTCQMWSSDQPHSHSKHDQPENFCRNPDKDDKPWCYTTDSSKRYDFCDVPFCTTPAKQCLQSDNGIEYFGNVRQTEDGIPCQKWADQTPNTHSYTYISDQEDFCRNPGAGEKKPWCYTTNSDKRWDYCDIPFC
;
A
#
# COMPACT_ATOMS: atom_id res chain seq x y z
N MET A 1 -15.10 -11.98 46.22
CA MET A 1 -15.81 -10.98 47.06
C MET A 1 -15.60 -9.64 46.39
N ILE A 2 -16.65 -8.86 46.11
CA ILE A 2 -16.50 -7.54 45.45
C ILE A 2 -16.39 -6.46 46.53
N SER A 3 -15.39 -5.58 46.44
CA SER A 3 -15.22 -4.44 47.33
C SER A 3 -15.30 -3.12 46.57
N PHE A 4 -16.10 -2.21 47.12
CA PHE A 4 -16.33 -0.89 46.54
C PHE A 4 -15.45 0.13 47.27
N SER A 5 -14.69 0.91 46.49
CA SER A 5 -13.81 1.96 46.98
C SER A 5 -14.10 3.31 46.33
N THR A 6 -13.64 4.40 46.93
CA THR A 6 -13.81 5.78 46.41
C THR A 6 -12.46 6.38 45.99
N CYS A 7 -11.63 5.58 45.33
CA CYS A 7 -10.34 5.99 44.79
C CYS A 7 -10.50 6.99 43.62
N SER A 8 -9.40 7.35 42.95
CA SER A 8 -9.47 8.25 41.79
C SER A 8 -10.09 7.57 40.58
N GLY A 9 -11.20 8.11 40.07
CA GLY A 9 -11.83 7.67 38.82
C GLY A 9 -12.86 6.56 38.98
N CYS A 10 -13.38 6.11 37.82
CA CYS A 10 -14.24 4.95 37.67
C CYS A 10 -13.39 3.87 37.01
N TRP A 11 -13.23 2.72 37.67
CA TRP A 11 -12.49 1.59 37.11
C TRP A 11 -12.77 0.31 37.92
N SER A 12 -12.52 -0.82 37.28
CA SER A 12 -12.65 -2.16 37.86
C SER A 12 -11.67 -3.11 37.17
N HIS A 13 -11.17 -4.11 37.89
CA HIS A 13 -10.41 -5.19 37.24
C HIS A 13 -11.35 -6.12 36.47
N VAL A 14 -10.88 -6.69 35.36
CA VAL A 14 -11.68 -7.62 34.58
C VAL A 14 -11.59 -9.05 35.13
N GLY A 15 -12.74 -9.60 35.55
CA GLY A 15 -12.87 -10.96 36.04
C GLY A 15 -12.10 -11.21 37.34
N ARG A 16 -12.03 -12.47 37.78
CA ARG A 16 -11.52 -12.84 39.11
C ARG A 16 -10.03 -12.53 39.28
N SER A 17 -9.71 -11.61 40.19
CA SER A 17 -8.34 -11.34 40.67
C SER A 17 -7.67 -12.52 41.39
N SER A 18 -6.34 -12.62 41.29
CA SER A 18 -5.49 -13.61 41.96
C SER A 18 -5.62 -13.59 43.48
N ASP A 19 -5.96 -12.44 44.05
CA ASP A 19 -5.97 -12.21 45.49
C ASP A 19 -7.34 -12.53 46.12
N GLY A 20 -8.32 -12.92 45.30
CA GLY A 20 -9.66 -13.36 45.70
C GLY A 20 -10.67 -12.23 46.04
N GLU A 21 -10.18 -11.01 46.25
CA GLU A 21 -10.97 -9.79 46.35
C GLU A 21 -10.99 -9.04 45.01
N GLN A 22 -12.19 -8.65 44.58
CA GLN A 22 -12.45 -7.92 43.34
C GLN A 22 -12.72 -6.45 43.68
N SER A 23 -11.69 -5.63 43.58
CA SER A 23 -11.80 -4.19 43.88
C SER A 23 -12.35 -3.42 42.70
N LEU A 24 -13.34 -2.54 42.94
CA LEU A 24 -13.73 -1.49 42.00
C LEU A 24 -13.74 -0.12 42.66
N SER A 25 -13.55 0.93 41.86
CA SER A 25 -13.56 2.33 42.28
C SER A 25 -14.74 3.07 41.68
N LEU A 26 -15.56 3.71 42.52
CA LEU A 26 -16.66 4.58 42.12
C LEU A 26 -16.52 5.95 42.81
N LYS A 27 -15.85 6.90 42.14
CA LYS A 27 -15.66 8.27 42.66
C LYS A 27 -16.92 9.13 42.51
N ALA A 28 -17.40 9.71 43.61
CA ALA A 28 -18.48 10.69 43.60
C ALA A 28 -18.02 12.07 43.05
N PRO A 29 -18.90 12.85 42.37
CA PRO A 29 -20.25 12.47 41.95
C PRO A 29 -20.29 11.71 40.61
N GLY A 30 -19.20 11.72 39.83
CA GLY A 30 -19.20 11.30 38.42
C GLY A 30 -19.47 9.81 38.16
N CYS A 31 -18.95 8.92 38.99
CA CYS A 31 -19.08 7.47 38.78
C CYS A 31 -20.38 6.87 39.35
N LEU A 32 -21.17 7.66 40.09
CA LEU A 32 -22.39 7.19 40.75
C LEU A 32 -23.62 7.19 39.83
N GLY A 33 -23.44 7.45 38.54
CA GLY A 33 -24.46 7.21 37.54
C GLY A 33 -24.74 5.70 37.41
N LEU A 34 -26.00 5.35 37.18
CA LEU A 34 -26.41 3.94 37.04
C LEU A 34 -25.61 3.23 35.94
N GLY A 35 -25.47 3.85 34.78
CA GLY A 35 -24.74 3.28 33.66
C GLY A 35 -23.27 3.02 33.98
N THR A 36 -22.54 4.04 34.45
CA THR A 36 -21.13 3.88 34.86
C THR A 36 -20.95 2.84 35.95
N THR A 37 -21.86 2.78 36.94
CA THR A 37 -21.78 1.76 38.00
C THR A 37 -21.94 0.35 37.42
N LEU A 38 -22.86 0.15 36.47
CA LEU A 38 -23.08 -1.14 35.82
C LEU A 38 -21.88 -1.55 34.95
N HIS A 39 -21.29 -0.63 34.19
CA HIS A 39 -20.06 -0.83 33.42
C HIS A 39 -18.93 -1.40 34.30
N GLU A 40 -18.61 -0.72 35.41
CA GLU A 40 -17.55 -1.21 36.31
C GLU A 40 -17.88 -2.57 36.96
N MET A 41 -19.17 -2.85 37.17
CA MET A 41 -19.62 -4.14 37.68
C MET A 41 -19.50 -5.26 36.63
N LEU A 42 -19.70 -4.97 35.33
CA LEU A 42 -19.53 -5.93 34.25
C LEU A 42 -18.07 -6.34 34.06
N HIS A 43 -17.14 -5.38 34.14
CA HIS A 43 -15.72 -5.69 34.27
C HIS A 43 -15.46 -6.67 35.42
N ALA A 44 -15.98 -6.40 36.62
CA ALA A 44 -15.82 -7.31 37.76
C ALA A 44 -16.44 -8.70 37.51
N LEU A 45 -17.48 -8.79 36.67
CA LEU A 45 -18.09 -10.04 36.23
C LEU A 45 -17.31 -10.73 35.09
N GLY A 46 -16.29 -10.08 34.53
CA GLY A 46 -15.39 -10.65 33.52
C GLY A 46 -15.68 -10.22 32.09
N GLN A 47 -16.54 -9.22 31.89
CA GLN A 47 -16.78 -8.63 30.58
C GLN A 47 -15.69 -7.60 30.25
N TRP A 48 -15.30 -7.58 28.99
CA TRP A 48 -14.36 -6.62 28.43
C TRP A 48 -15.10 -5.63 27.53
N HIS A 49 -14.43 -4.57 27.11
CA HIS A 49 -15.03 -3.60 26.19
C HIS A 49 -15.44 -4.25 24.87
N GLU A 50 -16.63 -3.89 24.38
CA GLU A 50 -17.19 -4.43 23.14
C GLU A 50 -16.30 -4.08 21.93
N GLN A 51 -15.68 -2.88 21.93
CA GLN A 51 -14.75 -2.49 20.87
C GLN A 51 -13.38 -3.20 20.94
N SER A 52 -13.13 -4.02 21.97
CA SER A 52 -11.92 -4.84 22.11
C SER A 52 -12.11 -6.27 21.57
N ARG A 53 -13.30 -6.58 21.04
CA ARG A 53 -13.61 -7.89 20.45
C ARG A 53 -12.72 -8.23 19.27
N THR A 54 -12.51 -9.53 19.06
CA THR A 54 -11.71 -10.03 17.93
C THR A 54 -12.35 -9.78 16.57
N ASP A 55 -13.68 -9.75 16.51
CA ASP A 55 -14.50 -9.52 15.31
C ASP A 55 -14.90 -8.05 15.10
N ARG A 56 -14.46 -7.13 15.98
CA ARG A 56 -14.88 -5.71 15.94
C ARG A 56 -14.66 -5.03 14.59
N ASP A 57 -13.62 -5.42 13.84
CA ASP A 57 -13.30 -4.84 12.51
C ASP A 57 -14.35 -5.16 11.43
N ASP A 58 -15.29 -6.07 11.69
CA ASP A 58 -16.45 -6.26 10.80
C ASP A 58 -17.58 -5.26 11.12
N HIS A 59 -17.47 -4.51 12.23
CA HIS A 59 -18.52 -3.64 12.77
C HIS A 59 -18.11 -2.17 12.90
N VAL A 60 -16.86 -1.88 13.29
CA VAL A 60 -16.36 -0.53 13.58
C VAL A 60 -14.99 -0.29 12.97
N TYR A 61 -14.74 0.96 12.57
CA TYR A 61 -13.46 1.49 12.16
C TYR A 61 -12.86 2.31 13.31
N ILE A 62 -11.59 2.08 13.63
CA ILE A 62 -10.86 2.81 14.67
C ILE A 62 -9.58 3.43 14.09
N ASP A 63 -9.52 4.75 14.11
CA ASP A 63 -8.37 5.63 13.87
C ASP A 63 -7.90 6.20 15.22
N TYR A 64 -6.88 5.54 15.78
CA TYR A 64 -6.27 5.85 17.07
C TYR A 64 -5.80 7.32 17.18
N ASN A 65 -5.37 7.95 16.09
CA ASN A 65 -4.95 9.38 16.09
C ASN A 65 -6.12 10.30 16.35
N GLN A 66 -7.20 10.04 15.63
CA GLN A 66 -8.34 10.92 15.62
C GLN A 66 -9.14 10.83 16.92
N ILE A 67 -9.07 9.68 17.59
CA ILE A 67 -9.61 9.50 18.94
C ILE A 67 -8.67 9.94 20.07
N GLY A 68 -7.40 10.19 19.76
CA GLY A 68 -6.36 10.64 20.70
C GLY A 68 -5.95 9.56 21.71
N VAL A 69 -5.84 8.31 21.28
CA VAL A 69 -5.51 7.16 22.13
C VAL A 69 -4.35 6.39 21.50
N GLU A 70 -3.44 5.88 22.33
CA GLU A 70 -2.28 5.12 21.86
C GLU A 70 -2.71 3.78 21.23
N PRO A 71 -2.13 3.36 20.10
CA PRO A 71 -2.35 2.02 19.56
C PRO A 71 -1.94 0.96 20.57
N GLY A 72 -2.83 0.00 20.85
CA GLY A 72 -2.59 -1.01 21.90
C GLY A 72 -3.12 -0.63 23.29
N ASP A 73 -3.74 0.55 23.44
CA ASP A 73 -4.54 0.87 24.63
C ASP A 73 -5.54 -0.26 24.93
N ALA A 74 -5.54 -0.72 26.18
CA ALA A 74 -6.31 -1.90 26.58
C ALA A 74 -7.84 -1.74 26.40
N ASN A 75 -8.35 -0.51 26.25
CA ASN A 75 -9.76 -0.25 26.01
C ASN A 75 -10.15 -0.36 24.53
N TYR A 76 -9.18 -0.36 23.61
CA TYR A 76 -9.38 -0.45 22.16
C TYR A 76 -8.54 -1.55 21.48
N GLY A 77 -7.67 -2.23 22.24
CA GLY A 77 -6.86 -3.32 21.76
C GLY A 77 -7.71 -4.56 21.51
N LYS A 78 -7.44 -5.30 20.42
CA LYS A 78 -8.16 -6.54 20.12
C LYS A 78 -7.61 -7.71 20.93
N PHE A 79 -8.49 -8.44 21.61
CA PHE A 79 -8.16 -9.69 22.28
C PHE A 79 -9.43 -10.55 22.46
N SER A 80 -9.26 -11.81 22.90
CA SER A 80 -10.41 -12.68 23.11
C SER A 80 -11.22 -12.23 24.33
N THR A 81 -12.40 -11.67 24.06
CA THR A 81 -13.35 -11.13 25.04
C THR A 81 -14.42 -12.15 25.46
N ARG A 82 -14.37 -13.37 24.88
CA ARG A 82 -15.36 -14.47 25.04
C ARG A 82 -16.71 -14.12 24.41
N ASP A 83 -16.64 -13.80 23.13
CA ASP A 83 -17.75 -13.36 22.28
C ASP A 83 -18.71 -14.53 22.02
N LEU A 84 -19.82 -14.58 22.76
CA LEU A 84 -20.82 -15.64 22.65
C LEU A 84 -22.09 -15.17 21.93
N ASN A 85 -22.30 -13.85 21.84
CA ASN A 85 -23.41 -13.21 21.16
C ASN A 85 -22.95 -12.23 20.07
N PRO A 86 -23.86 -11.81 19.16
CA PRO A 86 -23.55 -10.85 18.09
C PRO A 86 -23.02 -9.52 18.63
N TYR A 87 -22.27 -8.77 17.79
CA TYR A 87 -21.70 -7.48 18.17
C TYR A 87 -22.78 -6.46 18.57
N ASP A 88 -22.68 -5.97 19.78
CA ASP A 88 -23.69 -5.11 20.39
C ASP A 88 -23.22 -3.66 20.51
N TYR A 89 -23.53 -2.85 19.49
CA TYR A 89 -23.32 -1.40 19.52
C TYR A 89 -23.95 -0.72 20.74
N GLU A 90 -25.03 -1.27 21.32
CA GLU A 90 -25.71 -0.70 22.49
C GLU A 90 -25.15 -1.21 23.82
N SER A 91 -24.16 -2.11 23.78
CA SER A 91 -23.54 -2.64 24.99
C SER A 91 -23.04 -1.49 25.85
N ILE A 92 -23.26 -1.61 27.15
CA ILE A 92 -22.69 -0.64 28.09
C ILE A 92 -21.15 -0.72 28.15
N GLU A 93 -20.58 -1.81 27.63
CA GLU A 93 -19.14 -2.02 27.43
C GLU A 93 -18.64 -1.46 26.09
N HIS A 94 -19.53 -0.97 25.22
CA HIS A 94 -19.16 -0.28 23.99
C HIS A 94 -19.00 1.23 24.23
N TYR A 95 -17.87 1.79 23.81
CA TYR A 95 -17.67 3.24 23.89
C TYR A 95 -18.53 4.00 22.87
N SER A 96 -18.93 5.23 23.19
CA SER A 96 -19.65 6.05 22.22
C SER A 96 -18.80 6.31 20.98
N LEU A 97 -19.42 6.20 19.81
CA LEU A 97 -18.75 6.52 18.55
C LEU A 97 -18.40 8.00 18.51
N LYS A 98 -17.26 8.28 17.91
CA LYS A 98 -16.73 9.64 17.73
C LYS A 98 -15.93 9.67 16.44
N LYS A 99 -15.51 10.86 16.01
CA LYS A 99 -14.61 10.99 14.88
C LYS A 99 -13.39 10.07 15.11
N GLY A 100 -13.16 9.12 14.21
CA GLY A 100 -12.07 8.15 14.31
C GLY A 100 -12.39 6.90 15.11
N PHE A 101 -13.62 6.77 15.60
CA PHE A 101 -14.17 5.51 16.09
C PHE A 101 -15.61 5.45 15.62
N GLU A 102 -15.81 4.86 14.45
CA GLU A 102 -17.02 5.00 13.64
C GLU A 102 -17.57 3.62 13.27
N ALA A 103 -18.88 3.48 13.11
CA ALA A 103 -19.46 2.24 12.60
C ALA A 103 -19.13 2.08 11.10
N LEU A 104 -18.77 0.88 10.68
CA LEU A 104 -18.54 0.58 9.25
C LEU A 104 -19.81 0.69 8.40
N GLN A 105 -20.97 0.49 9.04
CA GLN A 105 -22.27 0.88 8.51
C GLN A 105 -22.68 2.18 9.20
N PRO A 106 -22.46 3.36 8.57
CA PRO A 106 -22.70 4.64 9.22
C PRO A 106 -24.14 4.82 9.71
N GLU A 107 -25.09 4.13 9.07
CA GLU A 107 -26.50 4.15 9.41
C GLU A 107 -26.76 3.52 10.80
N LEU A 108 -25.89 2.60 11.24
CA LEU A 108 -25.96 1.98 12.57
C LEU A 108 -25.33 2.84 13.68
N GLY A 109 -24.69 3.95 13.34
CA GLY A 109 -23.97 4.78 14.30
C GLY A 109 -24.82 5.31 15.45
N PHE A 110 -26.15 5.41 15.27
CA PHE A 110 -27.07 5.84 16.33
C PHE A 110 -27.19 4.84 17.50
N LEU A 111 -26.87 3.57 17.28
CA LEU A 111 -26.96 2.52 18.30
C LEU A 111 -25.89 2.71 19.40
N ALA A 112 -24.69 3.12 19.01
CA ALA A 112 -23.56 3.31 19.91
C ALA A 112 -23.60 4.66 20.64
N SER A 113 -24.65 4.82 21.46
CA SER A 113 -24.90 5.97 22.32
C SER A 113 -24.55 5.67 23.80
N TYR A 114 -24.76 6.63 24.70
CA TYR A 114 -24.48 6.42 26.13
C TYR A 114 -25.47 5.43 26.76
N GLY A 115 -25.00 4.21 27.03
CA GLY A 115 -25.76 3.18 27.75
C GLY A 115 -26.18 3.65 29.15
N SER A 116 -27.48 3.56 29.45
CA SER A 116 -28.04 3.91 30.77
C SER A 116 -28.36 2.69 31.64
N GLY A 117 -28.24 1.49 31.07
CA GLY A 117 -28.49 0.20 31.69
C GLY A 117 -27.89 -0.92 30.84
N LEU A 118 -28.03 -2.17 31.30
CA LEU A 118 -27.60 -3.35 30.54
C LEU A 118 -28.47 -3.49 29.28
N SER A 119 -27.83 -3.64 28.13
CA SER A 119 -28.49 -3.99 26.89
C SER A 119 -29.07 -5.41 26.93
N PHE A 120 -29.85 -5.78 25.92
CA PHE A 120 -30.36 -7.14 25.80
C PHE A 120 -29.22 -8.16 25.67
N TYR A 121 -28.16 -7.83 24.92
CA TYR A 121 -27.04 -8.72 24.65
C TYR A 121 -26.00 -8.72 25.78
N ASP A 122 -25.84 -7.62 26.54
CA ASP A 122 -25.08 -7.63 27.80
C ASP A 122 -25.60 -8.72 28.75
N ILE A 123 -26.94 -8.84 28.86
CA ILE A 123 -27.57 -9.86 29.71
C ILE A 123 -27.37 -11.26 29.11
N ALA A 124 -27.42 -11.40 27.78
CA ALA A 124 -27.17 -12.65 27.09
C ALA A 124 -25.74 -13.15 27.33
N ASP A 125 -24.73 -12.29 27.14
CA ASP A 125 -23.32 -12.63 27.29
C ASP A 125 -22.98 -13.05 28.73
N ILE A 126 -23.50 -12.34 29.74
CA ILE A 126 -23.32 -12.76 31.14
C ILE A 126 -24.01 -14.11 31.39
N THR A 127 -25.20 -14.32 30.84
CA THR A 127 -25.97 -15.55 31.01
C THR A 127 -25.19 -16.76 30.46
N ASP A 128 -24.59 -16.61 29.29
CA ASP A 128 -23.80 -17.65 28.63
C ASP A 128 -22.42 -17.83 29.27
N ALA A 129 -21.72 -16.74 29.58
CA ALA A 129 -20.39 -16.77 30.22
C ALA A 129 -20.42 -17.50 31.58
N TYR A 130 -21.50 -17.34 32.35
CA TYR A 130 -21.72 -18.03 33.63
C TYR A 130 -22.49 -19.34 33.50
N LYS A 131 -22.79 -19.78 32.27
CA LYS A 131 -23.53 -21.03 31.99
C LYS A 131 -24.83 -21.14 32.78
N CYS A 132 -25.56 -20.02 32.91
CA CYS A 132 -26.73 -19.91 33.77
C CYS A 132 -27.84 -20.92 33.43
N ALA A 133 -27.90 -21.33 32.17
CA ALA A 133 -28.86 -22.29 31.64
C ALA A 133 -28.41 -23.77 31.71
N GLU A 134 -27.18 -24.08 32.13
CA GLU A 134 -26.65 -25.46 32.12
C GLU A 134 -27.48 -26.44 32.97
N LYS A 135 -28.14 -25.93 34.02
CA LYS A 135 -29.03 -26.70 34.90
C LYS A 135 -30.41 -27.02 34.28
N CYS A 136 -30.73 -26.46 33.12
CA CYS A 136 -32.07 -26.57 32.53
C CYS A 136 -32.27 -27.94 31.86
N VAL A 137 -33.38 -28.59 32.19
CA VAL A 137 -33.75 -29.90 31.61
C VAL A 137 -34.88 -29.68 30.62
N ASN A 138 -34.65 -30.07 29.35
CA ASN A 138 -35.59 -29.87 28.23
C ASN A 138 -36.10 -28.41 28.09
N PRO A 139 -35.21 -27.41 28.03
CA PRO A 139 -35.64 -26.03 27.88
C PRO A 139 -36.31 -25.76 26.52
N PRO A 140 -37.15 -24.71 26.43
CA PRO A 140 -37.68 -24.25 25.14
C PRO A 140 -36.56 -23.73 24.23
N GLU A 141 -36.74 -23.89 22.93
CA GLU A 141 -35.88 -23.27 21.91
C GLU A 141 -36.35 -21.84 21.65
N CYS A 142 -35.52 -20.87 22.01
CA CYS A 142 -35.80 -19.47 21.83
C CYS A 142 -35.57 -19.05 20.36
N LYS A 143 -36.47 -18.24 19.81
CA LYS A 143 -36.46 -17.79 18.42
C LYS A 143 -36.28 -16.27 18.33
N ASN A 144 -36.04 -15.78 17.10
CA ASN A 144 -36.05 -14.34 16.77
C ASN A 144 -35.15 -13.50 17.69
N GLY A 145 -33.94 -13.99 17.98
CA GLY A 145 -32.97 -13.32 18.85
C GLY A 145 -33.16 -13.55 20.36
N GLY A 146 -34.15 -14.32 20.80
CA GLY A 146 -34.31 -14.68 22.22
C GLY A 146 -33.26 -15.67 22.72
N PHE A 147 -32.94 -15.62 24.02
CA PHE A 147 -32.00 -16.55 24.68
C PHE A 147 -32.58 -17.15 25.97
N LEU A 148 -31.99 -18.25 26.45
CA LEU A 148 -32.49 -18.98 27.62
C LEU A 148 -31.90 -18.43 28.92
N ASN A 149 -32.74 -17.96 29.84
CA ASN A 149 -32.28 -17.39 31.11
C ASN A 149 -32.08 -18.44 32.23
N SER A 150 -31.55 -17.98 33.38
CA SER A 150 -31.30 -18.81 34.58
C SER A 150 -32.56 -19.44 35.20
N GLY A 151 -33.76 -19.02 34.77
CA GLY A 151 -35.05 -19.60 35.14
C GLY A 151 -35.58 -20.64 34.14
N CYS A 152 -34.78 -21.05 33.15
CA CYS A 152 -35.14 -21.98 32.09
C CYS A 152 -36.33 -21.51 31.23
N LYS A 153 -36.42 -20.20 30.99
CA LYS A 153 -37.39 -19.58 30.09
C LYS A 153 -36.69 -18.69 29.07
N CYS A 154 -37.28 -18.53 27.90
CA CYS A 154 -36.76 -17.58 26.92
C CYS A 154 -36.93 -16.14 27.44
N HIS A 155 -35.84 -15.39 27.38
CA HIS A 155 -35.82 -13.94 27.48
C HIS A 155 -35.94 -13.38 26.06
N CYS A 156 -37.02 -12.66 25.79
CA CYS A 156 -37.36 -12.21 24.45
C CYS A 156 -36.96 -10.75 24.24
N PRO A 157 -36.51 -10.38 23.02
CA PRO A 157 -36.37 -8.98 22.63
C PRO A 157 -37.66 -8.19 22.89
N TYR A 158 -37.52 -6.91 23.25
CA TYR A 158 -38.69 -6.06 23.45
C TYR A 158 -39.57 -6.02 22.20
N GLY A 159 -40.88 -6.12 22.38
CA GLY A 159 -41.85 -6.29 21.29
C GLY A 159 -42.17 -7.75 20.94
N LEU A 160 -41.34 -8.70 21.35
CA LEU A 160 -41.59 -10.15 21.16
C LEU A 160 -42.03 -10.81 22.47
N THR A 161 -42.87 -11.84 22.34
CA THR A 161 -43.50 -12.57 23.46
C THR A 161 -43.65 -14.06 23.14
N GLY A 162 -44.27 -14.81 24.05
CA GLY A 162 -44.48 -16.24 23.94
C GLY A 162 -43.40 -17.04 24.66
N ASN A 163 -43.61 -18.35 24.77
CA ASN A 163 -42.65 -19.23 25.46
C ASN A 163 -41.31 -19.33 24.73
N ASN A 164 -41.32 -19.07 23.41
CA ASN A 164 -40.19 -19.24 22.50
C ASN A 164 -39.87 -17.94 21.74
N CYS A 165 -40.42 -16.79 22.15
CA CYS A 165 -40.24 -15.50 21.46
C CYS A 165 -40.77 -15.47 20.00
N ASP A 166 -41.83 -16.23 19.74
CA ASP A 166 -42.43 -16.45 18.42
C ASP A 166 -43.75 -15.70 18.20
N SER A 167 -44.12 -14.84 19.15
CA SER A 167 -45.30 -13.97 19.09
C SER A 167 -44.88 -12.51 19.24
N VAL A 168 -45.71 -11.57 18.80
CA VAL A 168 -45.47 -10.12 19.00
C VAL A 168 -46.37 -9.57 20.10
N ILE A 169 -45.98 -8.48 20.74
CA ILE A 169 -46.88 -7.66 21.56
C ILE A 169 -47.94 -7.08 20.62
N ASN A 170 -49.20 -7.42 20.86
CA ASN A 170 -50.31 -6.96 20.04
C ASN A 170 -51.32 -6.24 20.94
N SER A 171 -51.60 -4.98 20.64
CA SER A 171 -52.60 -4.15 21.34
C SER A 171 -54.06 -4.54 21.01
N GLY A 172 -54.26 -5.52 20.12
CA GLY A 172 -55.55 -6.03 19.64
C GLY A 172 -56.07 -5.31 18.38
N VAL A 173 -55.38 -4.27 17.92
CA VAL A 173 -55.82 -3.37 16.84
C VAL A 173 -54.88 -3.33 15.63
N CYS A 174 -53.64 -3.80 15.80
CA CYS A 174 -52.56 -3.72 14.82
C CYS A 174 -51.36 -4.57 15.27
N GLY A 175 -50.37 -4.71 14.40
CA GLY A 175 -49.23 -5.58 14.63
C GLY A 175 -49.45 -7.01 14.17
N GLY A 176 -48.37 -7.77 14.06
CA GLY A 176 -48.41 -9.14 13.58
C GLY A 176 -47.05 -9.64 13.10
N ILE A 177 -47.02 -10.87 12.59
CA ILE A 177 -45.84 -11.43 11.93
C ILE A 177 -46.15 -11.47 10.44
N ILE A 178 -45.25 -10.93 9.62
CA ILE A 178 -45.40 -10.85 8.16
C ILE A 178 -44.22 -11.60 7.53
N ASP A 179 -44.54 -12.67 6.82
CA ASP A 179 -43.58 -13.43 6.03
C ASP A 179 -43.57 -12.89 4.60
N ILE A 180 -42.51 -12.17 4.21
CA ILE A 180 -42.40 -11.53 2.91
C ILE A 180 -41.90 -12.56 1.89
N VAL A 181 -42.74 -12.84 0.89
CA VAL A 181 -42.39 -13.76 -0.20
C VAL A 181 -41.48 -13.04 -1.20
N PRO A 182 -40.37 -13.66 -1.66
CA PRO A 182 -39.48 -13.03 -2.63
C PRO A 182 -40.19 -12.62 -3.93
N GLY A 183 -40.00 -11.35 -4.31
CA GLY A 183 -40.62 -10.74 -5.49
C GLY A 183 -42.04 -10.19 -5.28
N GLU A 184 -42.61 -10.41 -4.11
CA GLU A 184 -43.88 -9.79 -3.70
C GLU A 184 -43.62 -8.53 -2.86
N LYS A 185 -44.68 -7.72 -2.70
CA LYS A 185 -44.67 -6.50 -1.90
C LYS A 185 -45.72 -6.61 -0.82
N GLU A 186 -45.33 -6.34 0.42
CA GLU A 186 -46.24 -6.27 1.55
C GLU A 186 -46.45 -4.81 1.97
N VAL A 187 -47.70 -4.42 2.20
CA VAL A 187 -48.04 -3.06 2.63
C VAL A 187 -48.34 -3.06 4.11
N ILE A 188 -47.62 -2.21 4.85
CA ILE A 188 -47.77 -2.06 6.30
C ILE A 188 -48.25 -0.65 6.57
N SER A 189 -49.35 -0.51 7.30
CA SER A 189 -49.96 0.79 7.55
C SER A 189 -50.26 0.97 9.03
N SER A 190 -50.21 2.22 9.48
CA SER A 190 -50.74 2.58 10.80
C SER A 190 -52.25 2.30 10.86
N PRO A 191 -52.81 2.07 12.06
CA PRO A 191 -54.25 1.86 12.23
C PRO A 191 -55.09 2.98 11.60
N ASN A 192 -56.19 2.64 10.92
CA ASN A 192 -57.11 3.58 10.26
C ASN A 192 -56.55 4.40 9.08
N PHE A 193 -55.29 4.19 8.66
CA PHE A 193 -54.73 4.87 7.50
C PHE A 193 -55.64 4.72 6.26
N PRO A 194 -55.92 5.77 5.47
CA PRO A 194 -55.28 7.10 5.47
C PRO A 194 -55.91 8.14 6.42
N ASN A 195 -56.84 7.73 7.30
CA ASN A 195 -57.39 8.59 8.35
C ASN A 195 -56.52 8.54 9.61
N ASN A 196 -56.79 9.44 10.56
CA ASN A 196 -55.98 9.51 11.76
C ASN A 196 -56.08 8.23 12.60
N TYR A 197 -54.92 7.76 13.08
CA TYR A 197 -54.82 6.61 13.98
C TYR A 197 -55.29 6.97 15.40
N GLY A 198 -55.39 5.99 16.30
CA GLY A 198 -55.74 6.20 17.72
C GLY A 198 -54.53 6.50 18.60
N VAL A 199 -54.72 7.24 19.70
CA VAL A 199 -53.67 7.43 20.72
C VAL A 199 -53.70 6.31 21.76
N GLY A 200 -52.59 6.09 22.44
CA GLY A 200 -52.54 5.12 23.54
C GLY A 200 -52.30 3.68 23.10
N MET A 201 -51.56 3.47 22.00
CA MET A 201 -51.33 2.14 21.45
C MET A 201 -49.88 1.88 21.09
N GLU A 202 -49.49 0.62 21.22
CA GLU A 202 -48.25 0.07 20.70
C GLU A 202 -48.58 -1.01 19.69
N CYS A 203 -48.07 -0.89 18.46
CA CYS A 203 -48.21 -1.88 17.41
C CYS A 203 -46.84 -2.46 17.08
N VAL A 204 -46.68 -3.77 17.15
CA VAL A 204 -45.42 -4.44 16.82
C VAL A 204 -45.58 -5.34 15.61
N TRP A 205 -44.74 -5.14 14.59
CA TRP A 205 -44.64 -6.03 13.43
C TRP A 205 -43.27 -6.68 13.35
N LEU A 206 -43.24 -8.02 13.26
CA LEU A 206 -42.04 -8.76 12.93
C LEU A 206 -42.09 -9.14 11.45
N LEU A 207 -41.22 -8.53 10.65
CA LEU A 207 -41.06 -8.83 9.24
C LEU A 207 -40.00 -9.92 9.08
N ARG A 208 -40.32 -10.97 8.33
CA ARG A 208 -39.42 -12.09 8.07
C ARG A 208 -39.25 -12.31 6.58
N ALA A 209 -38.01 -12.37 6.14
CA ALA A 209 -37.63 -12.86 4.83
C ALA A 209 -37.02 -14.26 4.94
N PRO A 210 -36.91 -15.01 3.83
CA PRO A 210 -36.08 -16.21 3.79
C PRO A 210 -34.63 -15.89 4.14
N SER A 211 -33.89 -16.84 4.71
CA SER A 211 -32.55 -16.62 5.29
C SER A 211 -31.47 -16.09 4.33
N SER A 212 -31.70 -16.15 3.02
CA SER A 212 -30.79 -15.63 1.98
C SER A 212 -31.19 -14.25 1.45
N PHE A 213 -32.08 -13.55 2.16
CA PHE A 213 -32.61 -12.26 1.76
C PHE A 213 -32.58 -11.27 2.92
N HIS A 214 -32.43 -10.01 2.56
CA HIS A 214 -32.63 -8.86 3.41
C HIS A 214 -34.07 -8.36 3.33
N VAL A 215 -34.54 -7.76 4.42
CA VAL A 215 -35.80 -7.02 4.43
C VAL A 215 -35.51 -5.58 4.05
N ARG A 216 -36.10 -5.10 2.95
CA ARG A 216 -36.10 -3.70 2.53
C ARG A 216 -37.46 -3.09 2.84
N LEU A 217 -37.46 -1.98 3.55
CA LEU A 217 -38.64 -1.19 3.91
C LEU A 217 -38.53 0.18 3.27
N GLU A 218 -39.60 0.63 2.62
CA GLU A 218 -39.68 1.96 2.00
C GLU A 218 -40.94 2.68 2.49
N ALA A 219 -40.81 3.95 2.87
CA ALA A 219 -41.93 4.77 3.26
C ALA A 219 -42.60 5.41 2.04
N ASP A 220 -43.83 5.01 1.74
CA ASP A 220 -44.64 5.69 0.73
C ASP A 220 -45.09 7.07 1.24
N VAL A 221 -45.62 7.06 2.47
CA VAL A 221 -46.17 8.22 3.14
C VAL A 221 -45.89 8.08 4.63
N PHE A 222 -45.40 9.15 5.22
CA PHE A 222 -45.16 9.25 6.65
C PHE A 222 -45.69 10.60 7.16
N HIS A 223 -46.63 10.56 8.09
CA HIS A 223 -47.26 11.73 8.72
C HIS A 223 -47.52 11.46 10.21
N LEU A 224 -46.50 11.68 11.03
CA LEU A 224 -46.57 11.53 12.48
C LEU A 224 -46.32 12.85 13.21
N PRO A 225 -47.02 13.14 14.33
CA PRO A 225 -46.89 14.38 15.07
C PRO A 225 -45.47 14.58 15.58
N TYR A 226 -44.91 15.72 15.25
CA TYR A 226 -43.53 16.09 15.49
C TYR A 226 -43.42 17.58 15.80
N ASP A 227 -42.53 17.92 16.72
CA ASP A 227 -42.14 19.29 17.01
C ASP A 227 -40.85 19.65 16.26
N ALA A 228 -40.99 20.51 15.25
CA ALA A 228 -39.86 20.95 14.43
C ALA A 228 -38.90 21.89 15.14
N GLU A 229 -39.32 22.58 16.21
CA GLU A 229 -38.45 23.51 16.94
C GLU A 229 -37.48 22.76 17.86
N ASP A 230 -37.94 21.67 18.48
CA ASP A 230 -37.18 20.89 19.47
C ASP A 230 -36.67 19.53 18.93
N ASN A 231 -36.90 19.22 17.66
CA ASN A 231 -36.64 17.91 17.05
C ASN A 231 -37.22 16.73 17.85
N ARG A 232 -38.48 16.88 18.31
CA ARG A 232 -39.11 15.94 19.24
C ARG A 232 -40.25 15.17 18.58
N CYS A 233 -40.12 13.85 18.54
CA CYS A 233 -41.23 12.96 18.18
C CYS A 233 -42.23 12.84 19.33
N TYR A 234 -43.51 13.07 19.06
CA TYR A 234 -44.58 12.78 20.02
C TYR A 234 -45.06 11.33 19.90
N HIS A 235 -45.25 10.88 18.66
CA HIS A 235 -45.43 9.48 18.30
C HIS A 235 -44.36 9.11 17.26
N TRP A 236 -43.97 7.85 17.19
CA TRP A 236 -42.91 7.42 16.28
C TRP A 236 -43.10 5.98 15.81
N LEU A 237 -42.49 5.68 14.67
CA LEU A 237 -42.17 4.31 14.29
C LEU A 237 -40.70 4.06 14.62
N GLU A 238 -40.43 3.06 15.45
CA GLU A 238 -39.09 2.53 15.66
C GLU A 238 -38.83 1.42 14.63
N VAL A 239 -37.77 1.57 13.84
CA VAL A 239 -37.35 0.60 12.82
C VAL A 239 -36.06 -0.07 13.30
N ARG A 240 -36.16 -1.34 13.71
CA ARG A 240 -35.02 -2.17 14.12
C ARG A 240 -34.60 -3.06 12.97
N TYR A 241 -33.43 -2.76 12.42
CA TYR A 241 -32.92 -3.40 11.20
C TYR A 241 -31.50 -3.97 11.37
N ASN A 242 -30.93 -3.97 12.57
CA ASN A 242 -29.67 -4.67 12.88
C ASN A 242 -29.93 -5.97 13.66
N LEU A 243 -30.17 -5.87 14.97
CA LEU A 243 -30.47 -7.00 15.84
C LEU A 243 -31.84 -6.79 16.51
N PRO A 244 -32.70 -7.81 16.65
CA PRO A 244 -34.01 -7.65 17.29
C PRO A 244 -33.92 -7.16 18.75
N GLY A 245 -32.86 -7.58 19.46
CA GLY A 245 -32.59 -7.21 20.85
C GLY A 245 -32.15 -5.76 21.06
N GLN A 246 -31.64 -5.09 20.01
CA GLN A 246 -31.25 -3.69 20.04
C GLN A 246 -32.44 -2.76 19.79
N THR A 247 -32.30 -1.48 20.16
CA THR A 247 -33.25 -0.45 19.74
C THR A 247 -33.10 -0.13 18.26
N GLY A 248 -34.07 0.62 17.73
CA GLY A 248 -34.11 1.04 16.34
C GLY A 248 -34.14 2.55 16.19
N ILE A 249 -33.97 3.03 14.96
CA ILE A 249 -34.13 4.45 14.67
C ILE A 249 -35.61 4.82 14.84
N ARG A 250 -35.88 5.92 15.54
CA ARG A 250 -37.24 6.44 15.75
C ARG A 250 -37.53 7.53 14.74
N VAL A 251 -38.55 7.31 13.94
CA VAL A 251 -38.93 8.17 12.81
C VAL A 251 -40.31 8.78 13.08
N CYS A 252 -40.44 10.09 12.83
CA CYS A 252 -41.66 10.88 12.97
C CYS A 252 -41.64 12.07 12.00
N GLY A 253 -42.71 12.86 11.96
CA GLY A 253 -42.83 13.99 11.04
C GLY A 253 -43.36 13.60 9.67
N ASP A 254 -43.09 14.48 8.69
CA ASP A 254 -43.47 14.32 7.30
C ASP A 254 -42.28 13.79 6.49
N SER A 255 -42.37 12.57 5.98
CA SER A 255 -41.37 12.03 5.06
C SER A 255 -41.99 11.16 3.96
N SER A 256 -41.30 11.09 2.82
CA SER A 256 -41.67 10.24 1.69
C SER A 256 -40.39 9.77 0.99
N GLY A 257 -40.25 8.46 0.78
CA GLY A 257 -39.09 7.86 0.12
C GLY A 257 -37.94 7.47 1.06
N ASP A 258 -38.12 7.55 2.38
CA ASP A 258 -37.16 6.96 3.32
C ASP A 258 -37.07 5.44 3.08
N SER A 259 -35.87 4.89 3.13
CA SER A 259 -35.62 3.46 2.91
C SER A 259 -34.69 2.91 3.98
N TRP A 260 -35.03 1.73 4.50
CA TRP A 260 -34.23 0.98 5.45
C TRP A 260 -34.03 -0.43 4.94
N VAL A 261 -32.83 -0.96 5.09
CA VAL A 261 -32.53 -2.35 4.77
C VAL A 261 -31.84 -2.98 5.96
N THR A 262 -32.16 -4.23 6.24
CA THR A 262 -31.48 -4.98 7.29
C THR A 262 -29.97 -5.01 7.08
N SER A 263 -29.22 -4.90 8.17
CA SER A 263 -27.76 -4.85 8.16
C SER A 263 -27.13 -6.14 7.63
N ALA A 264 -25.87 -6.04 7.22
CA ALA A 264 -25.11 -7.20 6.74
C ALA A 264 -24.64 -8.11 7.88
N TRP A 265 -24.45 -7.53 9.06
CA TRP A 265 -23.74 -8.16 10.18
C TRP A 265 -24.66 -8.49 11.36
N GLY A 266 -25.93 -8.08 11.30
CA GLY A 266 -26.97 -8.47 12.25
C GLY A 266 -27.86 -9.58 11.71
N GLU A 267 -29.14 -9.55 12.08
CA GLU A 267 -30.15 -10.52 11.64
C GLU A 267 -30.73 -10.12 10.27
N LYS A 268 -29.99 -10.48 9.22
CA LYS A 268 -30.28 -10.10 7.82
C LYS A 268 -31.74 -10.28 7.40
N ASN A 269 -32.40 -11.35 7.84
CA ASN A 269 -33.73 -11.70 7.35
C ASN A 269 -34.86 -11.31 8.30
N LEU A 270 -34.58 -10.52 9.35
CA LEU A 270 -35.56 -10.08 10.34
C LEU A 270 -35.52 -8.55 10.51
N MET A 271 -36.70 -7.92 10.49
CA MET A 271 -36.85 -6.51 10.84
C MET A 271 -38.02 -6.36 11.80
N LEU A 272 -37.82 -5.63 12.90
CA LEU A 272 -38.87 -5.39 13.91
C LEU A 272 -39.30 -3.93 13.84
N LEU A 273 -40.61 -3.71 13.68
CA LEU A 273 -41.22 -2.38 13.66
C LEU A 273 -42.06 -2.20 14.92
N ILE A 274 -41.86 -1.08 15.62
CA ILE A 274 -42.63 -0.74 16.82
C ILE A 274 -43.21 0.66 16.63
N PHE A 275 -44.52 0.75 16.42
CA PHE A 275 -45.22 2.03 16.40
C PHE A 275 -45.76 2.33 17.79
N ASP A 276 -45.35 3.47 18.37
CA ASP A 276 -45.77 3.91 19.70
C ASP A 276 -46.51 5.25 19.61
N SER A 277 -47.77 5.25 20.08
CA SER A 277 -48.56 6.45 20.37
C SER A 277 -49.03 6.52 21.84
N GLU A 278 -48.53 5.62 22.69
CA GLU A 278 -48.83 5.60 24.13
C GLU A 278 -47.99 6.63 24.87
N PHE A 279 -46.71 6.77 24.54
CA PHE A 279 -45.83 7.75 25.18
C PHE A 279 -46.36 9.18 25.04
N GLY A 280 -46.74 9.55 23.82
CA GLY A 280 -47.24 10.88 23.48
C GLY A 280 -48.76 11.03 23.53
N LYS A 281 -49.50 10.15 24.21
CA LYS A 281 -50.98 10.05 24.12
C LYS A 281 -51.80 11.33 24.37
N LEU A 282 -51.18 12.37 24.92
CA LEU A 282 -51.79 13.69 25.12
C LEU A 282 -51.78 14.55 23.83
N HIS A 283 -50.99 14.18 22.83
CA HIS A 283 -50.90 14.84 21.55
C HIS A 283 -51.87 14.23 20.55
N SER A 284 -52.46 15.08 19.70
CA SER A 284 -53.42 14.64 18.69
C SER A 284 -52.75 13.73 17.67
N PRO A 285 -53.41 12.63 17.24
CA PRO A 285 -52.88 11.78 16.20
C PRO A 285 -53.02 12.42 14.82
N GLU A 286 -52.13 12.05 13.91
CA GLU A 286 -52.17 12.43 12.49
C GLU A 286 -52.54 11.24 11.60
N LYS A 287 -52.41 11.38 10.27
CA LYS A 287 -52.80 10.34 9.30
C LYS A 287 -52.03 9.04 9.47
N GLY A 288 -50.80 9.10 10.00
CA GLY A 288 -49.94 7.94 10.20
C GLY A 288 -49.10 7.63 8.97
N PHE A 289 -48.86 6.34 8.70
CA PHE A 289 -47.90 5.91 7.67
C PHE A 289 -48.44 4.78 6.80
N SER A 290 -47.85 4.67 5.60
CA SER A 290 -47.92 3.51 4.70
C SER A 290 -46.50 3.17 4.24
N LEU A 291 -46.12 1.92 4.40
CA LEU A 291 -44.79 1.39 4.11
C LEU A 291 -44.90 0.22 3.15
N GLN A 292 -43.92 0.06 2.27
CA GLN A 292 -43.74 -1.11 1.43
C GLN A 292 -42.57 -1.93 1.96
N ALA A 293 -42.84 -3.17 2.33
CA ALA A 293 -41.81 -4.14 2.67
C ALA A 293 -41.61 -5.09 1.49
N THR A 294 -40.35 -5.30 1.13
CA THR A 294 -39.91 -6.18 0.04
C THR A 294 -38.69 -6.97 0.47
N THR A 295 -38.39 -8.05 -0.25
CA THR A 295 -37.12 -8.75 -0.08
C THR A 295 -36.08 -8.17 -1.04
N THR A 296 -34.87 -7.92 -0.56
CA THR A 296 -33.71 -7.65 -1.42
C THR A 296 -32.63 -8.69 -1.15
N LYS A 297 -31.71 -8.89 -2.10
CA LYS A 297 -30.56 -9.79 -1.92
C LYS A 297 -29.35 -9.02 -1.41
N ASP A 298 -28.34 -9.75 -0.96
CA ASP A 298 -27.02 -9.27 -0.47
C ASP A 298 -26.21 -8.49 -1.53
N GLY A 299 -26.79 -8.20 -2.70
CA GLY A 299 -26.11 -7.62 -3.85
C GLY A 299 -25.16 -6.50 -3.48
N CYS A 300 -25.70 -5.41 -2.92
CA CYS A 300 -24.91 -4.28 -2.47
C CYS A 300 -24.82 -4.15 -0.94
N ILE A 301 -25.02 -5.23 -0.17
CA ILE A 301 -25.11 -5.16 1.30
C ILE A 301 -24.25 -6.27 1.94
N PRO A 302 -23.06 -5.94 2.47
CA PRO A 302 -22.40 -4.63 2.45
C PRO A 302 -21.90 -4.30 1.04
N ASP A 303 -21.52 -3.04 0.76
CA ASP A 303 -21.07 -2.63 -0.57
C ASP A 303 -19.90 -3.53 -1.04
N PRO A 304 -20.07 -4.37 -2.08
CA PRO A 304 -19.05 -5.29 -2.56
C PRO A 304 -18.03 -4.61 -3.49
N CYS A 305 -18.23 -3.34 -3.85
CA CYS A 305 -17.40 -2.64 -4.83
C CYS A 305 -16.24 -1.94 -4.12
N ILE A 306 -15.02 -2.39 -4.39
CA ILE A 306 -13.82 -1.90 -3.68
C ILE A 306 -13.43 -0.52 -4.21
N TYR A 307 -13.24 -0.41 -5.53
CA TYR A 307 -12.93 0.84 -6.23
C TYR A 307 -14.03 1.21 -7.22
N GLY A 308 -15.25 1.41 -6.70
CA GLY A 308 -16.38 1.79 -7.53
C GLY A 308 -17.68 1.96 -6.75
N VAL A 309 -18.78 2.07 -7.48
CA VAL A 309 -20.14 2.23 -6.92
C VAL A 309 -20.98 0.99 -7.19
N CYS A 310 -21.59 0.40 -6.15
CA CYS A 310 -22.48 -0.75 -6.31
C CYS A 310 -23.87 -0.39 -6.84
N LYS A 311 -24.41 -1.27 -7.68
CA LYS A 311 -25.79 -1.23 -8.17
C LYS A 311 -26.43 -2.62 -8.07
N ASP A 312 -27.54 -2.72 -7.33
CA ASP A 312 -28.36 -3.94 -7.31
C ASP A 312 -28.91 -4.22 -8.71
N CYS A 313 -28.97 -5.50 -9.09
CA CYS A 313 -29.40 -5.94 -10.41
C CYS A 313 -30.56 -6.94 -10.32
N GLU A 314 -31.45 -6.97 -11.32
CA GLU A 314 -32.58 -7.93 -11.35
C GLU A 314 -32.12 -9.37 -11.65
N ASN A 315 -31.07 -9.55 -12.45
CA ASN A 315 -30.62 -10.86 -12.97
C ASN A 315 -29.26 -11.34 -12.45
N GLN A 316 -28.53 -10.49 -11.73
CA GLN A 316 -27.28 -10.79 -11.01
C GLN A 316 -27.41 -10.18 -9.61
N ALA A 317 -26.66 -10.68 -8.61
CA ALA A 317 -26.77 -10.14 -7.26
C ALA A 317 -26.47 -8.62 -7.23
N TYR A 318 -25.42 -8.18 -7.92
CA TYR A 318 -25.03 -6.76 -8.07
C TYR A 318 -24.15 -6.55 -9.31
N ARG A 319 -23.90 -5.28 -9.65
CA ARG A 319 -22.82 -4.85 -10.54
C ARG A 319 -22.06 -3.68 -9.90
N CYS A 320 -20.76 -3.58 -10.19
CA CYS A 320 -19.95 -2.43 -9.78
C CYS A 320 -19.64 -1.52 -10.98
N GLU A 321 -19.75 -0.21 -10.78
CA GLU A 321 -19.31 0.83 -11.70
C GLU A 321 -17.93 1.33 -11.24
N CYS A 322 -16.85 0.90 -11.90
CA CYS A 322 -15.48 1.08 -11.41
C CYS A 322 -14.90 2.48 -11.63
N ASP A 323 -14.12 2.93 -10.66
CA ASP A 323 -13.26 4.11 -10.73
C ASP A 323 -12.23 3.95 -11.87
N PRO A 324 -11.74 5.04 -12.50
CA PRO A 324 -10.70 4.96 -13.53
C PRO A 324 -9.45 4.23 -13.04
N GLY A 325 -8.90 3.34 -13.87
CA GLY A 325 -7.73 2.50 -13.51
C GLY A 325 -8.09 1.10 -12.98
N PHE A 326 -9.36 0.89 -12.58
CA PHE A 326 -9.84 -0.38 -12.02
C PHE A 326 -10.83 -1.09 -12.96
N GLU A 327 -10.90 -2.41 -12.84
CA GLU A 327 -11.79 -3.31 -13.55
C GLU A 327 -12.14 -4.54 -12.70
N GLY A 328 -12.87 -5.50 -13.28
CA GLY A 328 -13.36 -6.69 -12.58
C GLY A 328 -14.76 -6.52 -12.00
N GLN A 329 -15.36 -7.63 -11.56
CA GLN A 329 -16.75 -7.66 -11.10
C GLN A 329 -16.96 -6.86 -9.80
N LYS A 330 -15.93 -6.74 -8.96
CA LYS A 330 -15.92 -5.97 -7.71
C LYS A 330 -15.10 -4.67 -7.79
N CYS A 331 -14.64 -4.29 -8.99
CA CYS A 331 -13.64 -3.22 -9.15
C CYS A 331 -12.39 -3.45 -8.30
N ASP A 332 -11.97 -4.70 -8.24
CA ASP A 332 -10.89 -5.23 -7.42
C ASP A 332 -9.67 -5.59 -8.27
N GLN A 333 -9.71 -5.35 -9.58
CA GLN A 333 -8.62 -5.63 -10.50
C GLN A 333 -8.03 -4.33 -11.03
N VAL A 334 -6.71 -4.24 -11.08
CA VAL A 334 -6.00 -3.06 -11.57
C VAL A 334 -5.58 -3.28 -13.00
N LYS A 335 -5.75 -2.27 -13.86
CA LYS A 335 -5.27 -2.32 -15.24
C LYS A 335 -3.74 -2.41 -15.26
N ALA A 336 -3.20 -3.24 -16.15
CA ALA A 336 -1.76 -3.48 -16.35
C ALA A 336 -0.87 -2.24 -16.19
N SER A 337 -1.19 -1.18 -16.94
CA SER A 337 -0.41 0.06 -17.02
C SER A 337 -0.64 1.07 -15.89
N GLU A 338 -1.45 0.74 -14.89
CA GLU A 338 -1.81 1.69 -13.83
C GLU A 338 -0.81 1.65 -12.67
N THR A 339 -0.43 2.84 -12.19
CA THR A 339 0.34 3.01 -10.96
C THR A 339 -0.61 3.08 -9.77
N LEU A 340 -0.31 2.32 -8.73
CA LEU A 340 -1.05 2.40 -7.46
C LEU A 340 -0.26 3.18 -6.45
N GLU A 341 -0.93 4.09 -5.75
CA GLU A 341 -0.33 4.91 -4.72
C GLU A 341 -1.13 4.79 -3.43
N CYS A 342 -0.41 4.68 -2.33
CA CYS A 342 -0.93 4.71 -0.98
C CYS A 342 -0.14 5.77 -0.23
N THR A 343 -0.66 7.00 -0.30
CA THR A 343 -0.07 8.20 0.30
C THR A 343 -0.37 8.33 1.79
N LEU A 344 -1.22 7.46 2.36
CA LEU A 344 -1.62 7.44 3.78
C LEU A 344 -2.34 8.70 4.29
N GLU A 345 -2.53 9.70 3.43
CA GLU A 345 -3.29 10.91 3.73
C GLU A 345 -4.81 10.67 3.75
N LYS A 346 -5.51 11.58 4.43
CA LYS A 346 -6.97 11.50 4.61
C LYS A 346 -7.71 11.42 3.26
N GLY A 347 -8.51 10.37 3.09
CA GLY A 347 -9.31 10.13 1.88
C GLY A 347 -8.56 9.40 0.77
N SER A 348 -7.29 9.06 0.97
CA SER A 348 -6.52 8.18 0.10
C SER A 348 -7.01 6.74 0.24
N LYS A 349 -7.18 6.03 -0.90
CA LYS A 349 -7.55 4.61 -0.90
C LYS A 349 -6.28 3.77 -1.06
N CYS A 350 -5.83 3.11 0.01
CA CYS A 350 -4.66 2.24 -0.03
C CYS A 350 -5.01 0.85 -0.61
N PHE A 351 -4.15 0.30 -1.46
CA PHE A 351 -4.29 -1.07 -2.02
C PHE A 351 -3.73 -2.17 -1.10
N LEU A 352 -3.20 -1.79 0.06
CA LEU A 352 -2.73 -2.67 1.12
C LEU A 352 -3.66 -2.55 2.32
N LYS A 353 -3.99 -3.69 2.93
CA LYS A 353 -4.80 -3.77 4.16
C LYS A 353 -4.15 -4.69 5.18
N ASN A 354 -4.41 -4.42 6.46
CA ASN A 354 -4.03 -5.33 7.53
C ASN A 354 -4.69 -6.70 7.34
N VAL A 355 -3.96 -7.77 7.67
CA VAL A 355 -4.44 -9.15 7.62
C VAL A 355 -5.18 -9.49 8.92
N LYS A 356 -6.25 -10.28 8.86
CA LYS A 356 -7.11 -10.57 10.04
C LYS A 356 -6.50 -11.56 11.07
N ASN A 357 -5.43 -12.26 10.72
CA ASN A 357 -4.92 -13.45 11.43
C ASN A 357 -3.47 -13.31 11.90
N ASP A 358 -2.95 -12.09 12.01
CA ASP A 358 -1.67 -11.79 12.63
C ASP A 358 -1.85 -11.31 14.09
N GLU A 359 -0.75 -11.02 14.78
CA GLU A 359 -0.77 -10.73 16.22
C GLU A 359 -1.11 -9.26 16.54
N PHE A 360 -0.85 -8.34 15.60
CA PHE A 360 -1.20 -6.92 15.69
C PHE A 360 -1.18 -6.22 14.34
N ASP A 361 -1.68 -4.99 14.30
CA ASP A 361 -1.90 -4.23 13.06
C ASP A 361 -0.88 -3.09 12.86
N TRP A 362 -0.70 -2.72 11.59
CA TRP A 362 -0.10 -1.46 11.20
C TRP A 362 -1.09 -0.30 11.41
N ASN A 363 -0.62 0.81 11.97
CA ASN A 363 -1.42 1.97 12.33
C ASN A 363 -0.94 3.21 11.56
N ILE A 364 -1.87 3.97 10.98
CA ILE A 364 -1.53 5.29 10.42
C ILE A 364 -1.32 6.25 11.61
N TYR A 365 -0.35 7.16 11.52
CA TYR A 365 0.00 8.14 12.57
C TYR A 365 0.59 9.42 12.00
N ALA A 366 0.44 10.53 12.72
CA ALA A 366 1.06 11.82 12.40
C ALA A 366 1.80 12.38 13.62
N GLY A 367 3.12 12.53 13.50
CA GLY A 367 4.02 12.96 14.58
C GLY A 367 5.00 11.87 15.03
N PRO A 368 5.75 12.05 16.13
CA PRO A 368 6.69 11.05 16.62
C PRO A 368 5.97 9.79 17.12
N THR A 369 6.58 8.61 16.95
CA THR A 369 6.04 7.38 17.55
C THR A 369 5.90 7.53 19.06
N VAL A 370 4.95 6.78 19.63
CA VAL A 370 4.52 6.94 21.02
C VAL A 370 5.63 6.51 21.99
N SER A 371 6.42 5.52 21.61
CA SER A 371 7.49 5.00 22.44
C SER A 371 8.79 5.83 22.30
N ASP A 372 9.35 6.27 23.43
CA ASP A 372 10.58 7.09 23.44
C ASP A 372 11.76 6.33 22.80
N LEU A 373 12.58 7.05 22.03
CA LEU A 373 13.80 6.53 21.37
C LEU A 373 13.54 5.42 20.31
N THR A 374 12.38 5.42 19.69
CA THR A 374 12.05 4.54 18.57
C THR A 374 11.40 5.32 17.42
N GLY A 375 11.30 4.72 16.24
CA GLY A 375 10.53 5.23 15.11
C GLY A 375 10.92 6.63 14.58
N PRO A 376 10.15 7.16 13.62
CA PRO A 376 10.37 8.49 13.04
C PRO A 376 9.67 9.62 13.83
N GLU A 377 10.19 10.85 13.74
CA GLU A 377 9.59 12.07 14.34
C GLU A 377 8.43 12.66 13.52
N SER A 378 8.38 12.38 12.22
CA SER A 378 7.37 12.87 11.27
C SER A 378 7.28 11.94 10.08
N ALA A 379 6.24 12.09 9.25
CA ALA A 379 6.13 11.39 7.96
C ALA A 379 7.31 11.71 7.02
N ALA A 380 7.60 10.80 6.08
CA ALA A 380 8.59 11.00 5.03
C ALA A 380 8.05 11.97 3.96
N GLU A 381 6.78 11.80 3.58
CA GLU A 381 6.02 12.70 2.71
C GLU A 381 4.63 12.98 3.31
N GLY A 382 4.08 14.17 3.08
CA GLY A 382 2.76 14.52 3.64
C GLY A 382 2.78 14.68 5.17
N ASN A 383 1.70 14.27 5.83
CA ASN A 383 1.51 14.43 7.28
C ASN A 383 1.43 13.11 8.03
N ASN A 384 0.99 12.04 7.37
CA ASN A 384 0.74 10.75 7.99
C ASN A 384 1.67 9.69 7.42
N TYR A 385 2.15 8.79 8.27
CA TYR A 385 2.85 7.57 7.89
C TYR A 385 2.18 6.38 8.57
N MET A 386 2.59 5.15 8.24
CA MET A 386 2.07 3.96 8.87
C MET A 386 3.17 3.29 9.70
N TYR A 387 2.87 2.80 10.88
CA TYR A 387 3.85 2.13 11.73
C TYR A 387 3.26 0.99 12.55
N ALA A 388 4.15 0.10 12.96
CA ALA A 388 3.85 -1.07 13.76
C ALA A 388 4.37 -0.84 15.18
N GLU A 389 3.43 -0.58 16.10
CA GLU A 389 3.71 -0.27 17.51
C GLU A 389 4.15 -1.52 18.27
N SER A 390 5.39 -1.52 18.76
CA SER A 390 6.06 -2.67 19.37
C SER A 390 5.90 -2.74 20.89
N SER A 391 5.25 -1.77 21.54
CA SER A 391 5.07 -1.76 22.99
C SER A 391 3.95 -2.70 23.49
N SER A 392 3.62 -2.61 24.78
CA SER A 392 2.64 -3.51 25.42
C SER A 392 1.29 -3.42 24.69
N PRO A 393 0.61 -4.55 24.40
CA PRO A 393 0.82 -5.90 24.96
C PRO A 393 1.69 -6.85 24.10
N ARG A 394 2.45 -6.34 23.13
CA ARG A 394 3.19 -7.18 22.17
C ARG A 394 4.30 -8.02 22.80
N LEU A 395 4.47 -9.24 22.30
CA LEU A 395 5.48 -10.22 22.71
C LEU A 395 6.56 -10.40 21.63
N PRO A 396 7.78 -10.87 21.98
CA PRO A 396 8.84 -11.08 20.99
C PRO A 396 8.39 -12.06 19.90
N ASN A 397 8.66 -11.69 18.64
CA ASN A 397 8.26 -12.38 17.41
C ASN A 397 6.79 -12.23 16.97
N ASP A 398 5.98 -11.44 17.67
CA ASP A 398 4.67 -11.02 17.15
C ASP A 398 4.84 -10.31 15.81
N LYS A 399 3.89 -10.49 14.90
CA LYS A 399 3.92 -9.93 13.54
C LYS A 399 2.73 -9.04 13.25
N ALA A 400 2.98 -8.06 12.38
CA ALA A 400 1.93 -7.29 11.71
C ALA A 400 2.15 -7.37 10.20
N VAL A 401 1.10 -7.65 9.45
CA VAL A 401 1.17 -7.93 8.01
C VAL A 401 0.18 -7.06 7.27
N LEU A 402 0.70 -6.20 6.39
CA LEU A 402 -0.09 -5.62 5.31
C LEU A 402 -0.09 -6.57 4.13
N GLN A 403 -1.22 -6.65 3.45
CA GLN A 403 -1.38 -7.47 2.26
C GLN A 403 -2.20 -6.74 1.21
N SER A 404 -1.85 -6.94 -0.06
CA SER A 404 -2.65 -6.43 -1.18
C SER A 404 -4.04 -7.07 -1.19
N ASP A 405 -5.10 -6.26 -1.19
CA ASP A 405 -6.50 -6.70 -1.20
C ASP A 405 -7.15 -6.67 -2.59
N ILE A 406 -6.34 -6.39 -3.61
CA ILE A 406 -6.68 -6.32 -5.03
C ILE A 406 -6.04 -7.46 -5.82
N THR A 407 -6.64 -7.79 -6.95
CA THR A 407 -6.05 -8.66 -7.96
C THR A 407 -5.11 -7.85 -8.84
N LEU A 408 -3.82 -8.17 -8.77
CA LEU A 408 -2.79 -7.58 -9.63
C LEU A 408 -2.59 -8.46 -10.89
N PRO A 409 -2.50 -7.87 -12.09
CA PRO A 409 -2.18 -8.63 -13.29
C PRO A 409 -0.72 -9.13 -13.22
N ALA A 410 -0.45 -10.26 -13.89
CA ALA A 410 0.86 -10.89 -13.94
C ALA A 410 1.80 -10.07 -14.83
N GLU A 411 2.42 -9.06 -14.23
CA GLU A 411 3.39 -8.18 -14.86
C GLU A 411 4.48 -7.82 -13.85
N ASP A 412 5.68 -7.53 -14.36
CA ASP A 412 6.75 -7.01 -13.51
C ASP A 412 6.34 -5.64 -12.97
N ARG A 413 6.57 -5.42 -11.67
CA ARG A 413 6.21 -4.18 -10.98
C ARG A 413 7.35 -3.72 -10.09
N CYS A 414 7.38 -2.43 -9.81
CA CYS A 414 8.31 -1.81 -8.89
C CYS A 414 7.55 -1.32 -7.67
N LEU A 415 7.83 -1.94 -6.52
CA LEU A 415 7.34 -1.45 -5.24
C LEU A 415 8.35 -0.44 -4.67
N LYS A 416 7.90 0.79 -4.44
CA LYS A 416 8.67 1.85 -3.79
C LYS A 416 7.95 2.28 -2.51
N PHE A 417 8.70 2.53 -1.45
CA PHE A 417 8.19 3.12 -0.21
C PHE A 417 9.34 3.66 0.62
N TYR A 418 9.07 4.58 1.53
CA TYR A 418 10.00 4.95 2.60
C TYR A 418 9.77 4.05 3.81
N TYR A 419 10.83 3.76 4.57
CA TYR A 419 10.77 3.02 5.81
C TYR A 419 11.66 3.63 6.89
N ASN A 420 11.28 3.43 8.15
CA ASN A 420 12.07 3.80 9.33
C ASN A 420 12.12 2.60 10.28
N MET A 421 13.30 2.30 10.82
CA MET A 421 13.54 1.18 11.72
C MET A 421 14.50 1.61 12.83
N PHE A 422 14.09 2.57 13.66
CA PHE A 422 14.89 3.10 14.75
C PHE A 422 14.49 2.50 16.10
N GLY A 423 15.46 1.94 16.84
CA GLY A 423 15.24 1.45 18.20
C GLY A 423 16.14 0.26 18.60
N ALA A 424 16.33 0.04 19.89
CA ALA A 424 17.18 -1.04 20.40
C ALA A 424 16.54 -2.44 20.33
N GLY A 425 15.22 -2.50 20.17
CA GLY A 425 14.38 -3.70 20.09
C GLY A 425 13.85 -4.01 18.70
N ILE A 426 14.37 -3.37 17.65
CA ILE A 426 13.88 -3.56 16.27
C ILE A 426 14.03 -5.02 15.85
N GLY A 427 12.93 -5.61 15.35
CA GLY A 427 12.94 -6.93 14.75
C GLY A 427 13.25 -6.85 13.26
N SER A 428 12.28 -7.17 12.40
CA SER A 428 12.51 -7.24 10.95
C SER A 428 11.39 -6.62 10.15
N LEU A 429 11.71 -5.95 9.03
CA LEU A 429 10.76 -5.51 8.02
C LEU A 429 11.00 -6.29 6.73
N THR A 430 9.97 -6.94 6.20
CA THR A 430 10.10 -7.89 5.10
C THR A 430 9.00 -7.70 4.06
N VAL A 431 9.38 -7.58 2.79
CA VAL A 431 8.46 -7.62 1.65
C VAL A 431 8.44 -9.03 1.09
N LYS A 432 7.25 -9.60 0.94
CA LYS A 432 7.04 -10.95 0.42
C LYS A 432 6.08 -10.95 -0.76
N SER A 433 6.23 -11.96 -1.60
CA SER A 433 5.17 -12.40 -2.50
C SER A 433 4.89 -13.88 -2.28
N ALA A 434 3.67 -14.21 -1.87
CA ALA A 434 3.34 -15.51 -1.31
C ALA A 434 4.33 -15.91 -0.19
N SER A 435 4.98 -17.08 -0.26
CA SER A 435 5.98 -17.52 0.71
C SER A 435 7.40 -17.02 0.43
N ASN A 436 7.62 -16.31 -0.69
CA ASN A 436 8.95 -15.86 -1.10
C ASN A 436 9.27 -14.49 -0.50
N VAL A 437 10.40 -14.39 0.19
CA VAL A 437 10.94 -13.12 0.68
C VAL A 437 11.65 -12.42 -0.47
N LEU A 438 11.16 -11.25 -0.85
CA LEU A 438 11.73 -10.42 -1.93
C LEU A 438 12.74 -9.41 -1.40
N TRP A 439 12.51 -8.90 -0.18
CA TRP A 439 13.37 -7.92 0.47
C TRP A 439 13.19 -8.02 1.99
N SER A 440 14.27 -7.84 2.75
CA SER A 440 14.20 -7.84 4.21
C SER A 440 15.29 -6.99 4.85
N LYS A 441 14.94 -6.30 5.93
CA LYS A 441 15.84 -5.57 6.82
C LYS A 441 15.63 -6.01 8.26
N ASN A 442 16.69 -5.98 9.05
CA ASN A 442 16.71 -6.53 10.40
C ASN A 442 17.49 -5.61 11.35
N GLY A 443 16.97 -5.43 12.56
CA GLY A 443 17.58 -4.59 13.58
C GLY A 443 17.56 -3.10 13.23
N ASN A 444 18.14 -2.30 14.12
CA ASN A 444 18.17 -0.84 13.98
C ASN A 444 18.82 -0.40 12.66
N GLN A 445 18.11 0.39 11.85
CA GLN A 445 18.60 0.99 10.60
C GLN A 445 18.92 2.49 10.73
N GLY A 446 18.83 3.04 11.95
CA GLY A 446 19.05 4.45 12.21
C GLY A 446 17.75 5.26 12.23
N PHE A 447 17.89 6.52 12.63
CA PHE A 447 16.76 7.41 12.93
C PHE A 447 16.07 8.00 11.70
N SER A 448 16.75 8.04 10.55
CA SER A 448 16.23 8.67 9.33
C SER A 448 15.33 7.75 8.53
N TRP A 449 14.41 8.33 7.76
CA TRP A 449 13.69 7.62 6.70
C TRP A 449 14.65 7.15 5.60
N LEU A 450 14.50 5.90 5.20
CA LEU A 450 15.24 5.26 4.13
C LEU A 450 14.29 4.89 3.00
N ALA A 451 14.71 4.97 1.74
CA ALA A 451 13.89 4.57 0.60
C ALA A 451 14.17 3.10 0.22
N ALA A 452 13.11 2.36 -0.07
CA ALA A 452 13.18 1.01 -0.61
C ALA A 452 12.63 0.99 -2.04
N ALA A 453 13.30 0.25 -2.94
CA ALA A 453 12.82 -0.05 -4.29
C ALA A 453 13.01 -1.56 -4.55
N ILE A 454 11.91 -2.29 -4.71
CA ILE A 454 11.89 -3.75 -4.81
C ILE A 454 11.25 -4.14 -6.15
N ASN A 455 11.97 -4.94 -6.93
CA ASN A 455 11.43 -5.61 -8.11
C ASN A 455 10.44 -6.70 -7.68
N ILE A 456 9.18 -6.54 -8.07
CA ILE A 456 8.12 -7.52 -7.87
C ILE A 456 7.96 -8.29 -9.18
N PRO A 457 8.32 -9.59 -9.23
CA PRO A 457 8.30 -10.35 -10.46
C PRO A 457 6.87 -10.60 -10.94
N SER A 458 6.70 -10.66 -12.27
CA SER A 458 5.47 -11.04 -12.95
C SER A 458 4.91 -12.39 -12.50
N THR A 459 4.07 -12.37 -11.48
CA THR A 459 3.53 -13.56 -10.81
C THR A 459 2.03 -13.69 -11.05
N VAL A 460 1.57 -14.88 -11.41
CA VAL A 460 0.12 -15.17 -11.54
C VAL A 460 -0.51 -15.14 -10.14
N ASN A 461 -1.60 -14.39 -9.98
CA ASN A 461 -2.24 -14.11 -8.69
C ASN A 461 -1.25 -13.46 -7.69
N LEU A 462 -0.50 -12.47 -8.18
CA LEU A 462 0.44 -11.71 -7.36
C LEU A 462 -0.26 -11.15 -6.12
N GLN A 463 0.25 -11.53 -4.95
CA GLN A 463 -0.10 -10.97 -3.67
C GLN A 463 1.17 -10.41 -3.04
N ILE A 464 1.12 -9.13 -2.66
CA ILE A 464 2.24 -8.44 -2.02
C ILE A 464 1.94 -8.36 -0.53
N GLN A 465 2.91 -8.74 0.30
CA GLN A 465 2.84 -8.60 1.75
C GLN A 465 4.00 -7.75 2.26
N ILE A 466 3.71 -6.84 3.18
CA ILE A 466 4.72 -6.12 3.98
C ILE A 466 4.54 -6.57 5.43
N GLU A 467 5.47 -7.41 5.89
CA GLU A 467 5.47 -8.02 7.22
C GLU A 467 6.51 -7.34 8.08
N THR A 468 6.11 -6.92 9.27
CA THR A 468 7.03 -6.56 10.35
C THR A 468 7.02 -7.60 11.45
N THR A 469 8.11 -7.72 12.19
CA THR A 469 8.24 -8.59 13.36
C THR A 469 8.80 -7.80 14.50
N ARG A 470 8.19 -7.93 15.69
CA ARG A 470 8.70 -7.33 16.92
C ARG A 470 9.98 -8.03 17.37
N GLY A 471 11.01 -7.27 17.71
CA GLY A 471 12.26 -7.81 18.22
C GLY A 471 12.20 -8.17 19.71
N SER A 472 13.35 -8.12 20.37
CA SER A 472 13.52 -8.68 21.72
C SER A 472 12.86 -7.88 22.84
N ASN A 473 12.55 -6.60 22.62
CA ASN A 473 11.93 -5.70 23.58
C ASN A 473 10.95 -4.73 22.89
N TRP A 474 10.41 -3.75 23.62
CA TRP A 474 9.40 -2.81 23.11
C TRP A 474 9.98 -1.63 22.32
N GLU A 475 11.28 -1.36 22.41
CA GLU A 475 11.95 -0.21 21.78
C GLU A 475 12.17 -0.48 20.27
N GLY A 476 11.11 -0.75 19.50
CA GLY A 476 11.22 -1.41 18.19
C GLY A 476 10.24 -0.97 17.10
N ASP A 477 9.72 0.26 17.15
CA ASP A 477 8.73 0.73 16.19
C ASP A 477 9.29 0.79 14.76
N ILE A 478 8.56 0.17 13.83
CA ILE A 478 8.91 0.12 12.41
C ILE A 478 7.84 0.88 11.64
N ALA A 479 8.25 1.84 10.82
CA ALA A 479 7.34 2.68 10.05
C ALA A 479 7.59 2.58 8.55
N ILE A 480 6.57 2.86 7.74
CA ILE A 480 6.57 2.94 6.29
C ILE A 480 5.73 4.14 5.81
N ASP A 481 6.06 4.68 4.64
CA ASP A 481 5.37 5.83 4.07
C ASP A 481 5.47 5.87 2.53
N ASP A 482 4.59 6.65 1.88
CA ASP A 482 4.50 6.91 0.43
C ASP A 482 4.68 5.64 -0.44
N ILE A 483 3.76 4.69 -0.26
CA ILE A 483 3.87 3.36 -0.88
C ILE A 483 3.33 3.41 -2.30
N LYS A 484 4.18 3.11 -3.28
CA LYS A 484 3.87 3.15 -4.72
C LYS A 484 4.16 1.81 -5.37
N LEU A 485 3.23 1.31 -6.17
CA LEU A 485 3.40 0.13 -7.01
C LEU A 485 3.28 0.54 -8.48
N ILE A 486 4.43 0.61 -9.15
CA ILE A 486 4.56 1.14 -10.51
C ILE A 486 4.70 -0.03 -11.50
N PRO A 487 4.09 0.02 -12.70
CA PRO A 487 4.33 -0.97 -13.75
C PRO A 487 5.80 -1.00 -14.20
N GLY A 488 6.32 -2.20 -14.48
CA GLY A 488 7.71 -2.43 -14.89
C GLY A 488 8.64 -2.72 -13.72
N ILE A 489 9.85 -3.19 -14.01
CA ILE A 489 10.91 -3.35 -13.01
C ILE A 489 11.29 -1.98 -12.44
N CYS A 490 11.79 -1.94 -11.20
CA CYS A 490 12.40 -0.74 -10.67
C CYS A 490 13.57 -0.37 -11.56
N ASP A 491 13.49 0.80 -12.18
CA ASP A 491 14.64 1.50 -12.71
C ASP A 491 15.64 1.62 -11.56
N ILE A 492 16.65 0.76 -11.53
CA ILE A 492 17.85 1.03 -10.76
C ILE A 492 18.49 2.18 -11.52
N PRO A 493 18.50 3.41 -10.97
CA PRO A 493 19.09 4.51 -11.71
C PRO A 493 20.55 4.14 -12.00
N VAL A 494 20.93 4.21 -13.28
CA VAL A 494 22.29 3.91 -13.74
C VAL A 494 23.23 4.80 -12.93
N LYS A 495 24.23 4.21 -12.26
CA LYS A 495 25.25 4.98 -11.53
C LYS A 495 25.84 6.03 -12.47
N SER A 496 25.50 7.29 -12.24
CA SER A 496 26.01 8.41 -13.03
C SER A 496 27.27 8.93 -12.37
N ASP A 497 28.41 8.85 -13.07
CA ASP A 497 29.68 9.42 -12.61
C ASP A 497 29.75 10.95 -12.75
N CYS A 498 28.66 11.59 -13.19
CA CYS A 498 28.53 13.04 -13.36
C CYS A 498 27.18 13.56 -12.84
N LEU A 499 27.09 14.86 -12.56
CA LEU A 499 25.88 15.52 -12.06
C LEU A 499 24.89 15.82 -13.19
N LEU A 500 23.64 15.34 -13.12
CA LEU A 500 22.58 15.71 -14.07
C LEU A 500 21.79 16.94 -13.61
N SER A 501 21.70 17.18 -12.29
CA SER A 501 21.14 18.41 -11.72
C SER A 501 22.23 19.37 -11.23
N ALA A 502 21.87 20.65 -11.09
CA ALA A 502 22.77 21.69 -10.59
C ALA A 502 23.26 21.42 -9.15
N THR A 503 22.42 20.80 -8.30
CA THR A 503 22.77 20.48 -6.91
C THR A 503 23.39 19.09 -6.76
N GLY A 504 23.29 18.23 -7.77
CA GLY A 504 23.73 16.85 -7.69
C GLY A 504 22.85 15.96 -6.80
N LYS A 505 21.57 16.32 -6.62
CA LYS A 505 20.60 15.51 -5.85
C LYS A 505 20.41 14.10 -6.43
N ASP A 506 20.53 14.03 -7.74
CA ASP A 506 20.47 12.84 -8.57
C ASP A 506 21.78 12.03 -8.61
N TYR A 507 22.86 12.54 -8.00
CA TYR A 507 24.16 11.91 -8.09
C TYR A 507 24.23 10.61 -7.26
N ILE A 508 24.45 9.50 -7.95
CA ILE A 508 24.59 8.15 -7.40
C ILE A 508 25.87 7.46 -7.88
N GLY A 509 26.86 8.23 -8.36
CA GLY A 509 28.17 7.73 -8.77
C GLY A 509 29.04 7.29 -7.58
N THR A 510 30.26 6.82 -7.86
CA THR A 510 31.13 6.18 -6.85
C THR A 510 32.27 7.06 -6.34
N LEU A 511 32.23 8.38 -6.53
CA LEU A 511 33.28 9.26 -6.04
C LEU A 511 33.30 9.23 -4.51
N SER A 512 34.42 8.86 -3.91
CA SER A 512 34.60 8.70 -2.46
C SER A 512 35.68 9.61 -1.88
N LYS A 513 35.95 10.74 -2.56
CA LYS A 513 36.96 11.73 -2.14
C LYS A 513 36.43 13.15 -2.32
N THR A 514 36.81 14.01 -1.39
CA THR A 514 36.46 15.44 -1.42
C THR A 514 37.31 16.17 -2.45
N LYS A 515 36.92 17.39 -2.84
CA LYS A 515 37.68 18.27 -3.75
C LYS A 515 39.12 18.53 -3.29
N ASN A 516 39.36 18.47 -1.97
CA ASN A 516 40.68 18.63 -1.37
C ASN A 516 41.43 17.30 -1.21
N GLY A 517 40.92 16.21 -1.80
CA GLY A 517 41.57 14.90 -1.83
C GLY A 517 41.43 14.08 -0.54
N LYS A 518 40.59 14.51 0.42
CA LYS A 518 40.34 13.76 1.65
C LYS A 518 39.44 12.56 1.35
N THR A 519 39.72 11.43 2.00
CA THR A 519 38.91 10.23 1.83
C THR A 519 37.62 10.38 2.62
N CYS A 520 36.50 10.00 2.01
CA CYS A 520 35.21 10.06 2.68
C CYS A 520 35.09 8.98 3.77
N GLN A 521 34.48 9.34 4.90
CA GLN A 521 34.00 8.42 5.91
C GLN A 521 32.73 7.73 5.39
N ARG A 522 32.56 6.44 5.70
CA ARG A 522 31.33 5.70 5.33
C ARG A 522 30.12 6.28 6.05
N TRP A 523 28.98 6.32 5.37
CA TRP A 523 27.74 6.87 5.92
C TRP A 523 27.15 6.01 7.05
N ASP A 524 27.57 4.75 7.17
CA ASP A 524 27.22 3.84 8.27
C ASP A 524 28.25 3.83 9.41
N SER A 525 29.35 4.57 9.28
CA SER A 525 30.39 4.68 10.31
C SER A 525 30.13 5.88 11.22
N SER A 526 30.35 5.70 12.53
CA SER A 526 30.32 6.79 13.53
C SER A 526 31.71 7.34 13.88
N SER A 527 32.76 6.97 13.12
CA SER A 527 34.15 7.35 13.36
C SER A 527 34.88 7.71 12.05
N PRO A 528 35.75 8.75 12.03
CA PRO A 528 36.13 9.63 13.15
C PRO A 528 35.05 10.63 13.58
N HIS A 529 34.06 10.92 12.74
CA HIS A 529 33.00 11.88 13.03
C HIS A 529 31.68 11.19 13.31
N SER A 530 31.08 11.43 14.48
CA SER A 530 29.71 11.00 14.74
C SER A 530 28.73 11.89 13.95
N HIS A 531 27.83 11.27 13.18
CA HIS A 531 26.79 11.94 12.40
C HIS A 531 25.50 11.11 12.29
N THR A 532 24.44 11.73 11.77
CA THR A 532 23.08 11.17 11.65
C THR A 532 22.57 11.12 10.21
N PHE A 533 23.40 11.51 9.23
CA PHE A 533 23.04 11.53 7.81
C PHE A 533 23.24 10.14 7.18
N HIS A 534 22.21 9.59 6.54
CA HIS A 534 22.21 8.30 5.86
C HIS A 534 21.67 8.45 4.42
N THR A 535 22.24 7.71 3.48
CA THR A 535 21.94 7.79 2.03
C THR A 535 21.28 6.48 1.54
N TYR A 536 21.18 6.22 0.24
CA TYR A 536 20.58 4.98 -0.25
C TYR A 536 21.37 3.74 0.23
N ASP A 537 20.68 2.59 0.35
CA ASP A 537 21.34 1.31 0.61
C ASP A 537 22.41 1.02 -0.47
N ASN A 538 23.64 0.70 -0.04
CA ASN A 538 24.87 0.44 -0.83
C ASN A 538 25.72 1.67 -1.26
N ASP A 539 25.55 2.82 -0.61
CA ASP A 539 26.32 4.04 -0.94
C ASP A 539 27.72 4.14 -0.32
N GLU A 540 28.20 3.11 0.38
CA GLU A 540 29.56 3.03 0.95
C GLU A 540 29.98 4.32 1.68
N ASN A 541 30.99 5.02 1.14
CA ASN A 541 31.43 6.36 1.52
C ASN A 541 31.37 7.34 0.33
N TYR A 542 30.47 7.11 -0.62
CA TYR A 542 30.38 7.92 -1.83
C TYR A 542 29.76 9.29 -1.53
N CYS A 543 30.17 10.31 -2.27
CA CYS A 543 29.64 11.67 -2.13
C CYS A 543 28.17 11.71 -2.49
N ARG A 544 27.34 12.38 -1.68
CA ARG A 544 25.89 12.43 -1.87
C ARG A 544 25.33 13.81 -1.56
N ASN A 545 24.16 14.09 -2.13
CA ASN A 545 23.34 15.25 -1.83
C ASN A 545 21.86 14.89 -1.89
N THR A 546 21.44 13.81 -1.22
CA THR A 546 20.13 13.16 -1.40
C THR A 546 18.94 14.09 -1.18
N LEU A 547 19.08 15.12 -0.35
CA LEU A 547 18.03 16.10 -0.07
C LEU A 547 18.06 17.29 -1.04
N GLY A 548 19.22 17.59 -1.66
CA GLY A 548 19.43 18.74 -2.54
C GLY A 548 19.43 20.08 -1.80
N ASP A 549 19.61 20.03 -0.49
CA ASP A 549 19.73 21.15 0.44
C ASP A 549 21.10 21.84 0.36
N GLU A 550 22.13 21.09 -0.04
CA GLU A 550 23.48 21.61 -0.26
C GLU A 550 23.71 21.96 -1.75
N PRO A 551 24.68 22.85 -2.08
CA PRO A 551 24.92 23.25 -3.47
C PRO A 551 25.63 22.18 -4.30
N LEU A 552 26.32 21.22 -3.68
CA LEU A 552 27.05 20.13 -4.34
C LEU A 552 27.06 18.87 -3.46
N PRO A 553 27.26 17.66 -4.04
CA PRO A 553 27.50 16.47 -3.25
C PRO A 553 28.72 16.56 -2.34
N TRP A 554 28.58 16.03 -1.14
CA TRP A 554 29.56 16.11 -0.06
C TRP A 554 29.69 14.77 0.66
N CYS A 555 30.68 14.67 1.55
CA CYS A 555 30.82 13.54 2.47
C CYS A 555 31.48 13.97 3.78
N TYR A 556 31.26 13.21 4.86
CA TYR A 556 32.13 13.28 6.03
C TYR A 556 33.53 12.78 5.67
N THR A 557 34.59 13.28 6.30
CA THR A 557 35.96 12.87 5.94
C THR A 557 36.57 11.92 6.97
N THR A 558 37.54 11.10 6.57
CA THR A 558 38.32 10.27 7.50
C THR A 558 39.37 11.07 8.29
N ASP A 559 39.48 12.37 8.07
CA ASP A 559 40.39 13.26 8.80
C ASP A 559 39.71 13.77 10.08
N PRO A 560 40.24 13.47 11.28
CA PRO A 560 39.64 13.92 12.55
C PRO A 560 39.55 15.45 12.70
N ASP A 561 40.37 16.22 12.00
CA ASP A 561 40.40 17.68 12.09
C ASP A 561 39.39 18.35 11.15
N ASP A 562 38.87 17.62 10.17
CA ASP A 562 38.00 18.13 9.12
C ASP A 562 36.74 17.28 8.97
N ARG A 563 35.65 17.75 9.62
CA ARG A 563 34.40 16.99 9.76
C ARG A 563 33.79 16.53 8.43
N TRP A 564 33.67 17.43 7.46
CA TRP A 564 33.07 17.16 6.15
C TRP A 564 33.64 18.12 5.10
N ASP A 565 33.52 17.78 3.83
CA ASP A 565 33.93 18.65 2.70
C ASP A 565 33.17 18.27 1.43
N PHE A 566 33.09 19.20 0.47
CA PHE A 566 32.43 18.99 -0.82
C PHE A 566 33.25 18.12 -1.75
N CYS A 567 32.58 17.41 -2.64
CA CYS A 567 33.20 16.62 -3.69
C CYS A 567 33.16 17.34 -5.04
N GLU A 568 34.22 17.18 -5.84
CA GLU A 568 34.30 17.76 -7.17
C GLU A 568 33.84 16.72 -8.20
N ILE A 569 32.60 16.84 -8.64
CA ILE A 569 31.98 15.93 -9.62
C ILE A 569 31.66 16.74 -10.88
N PRO A 570 32.09 16.28 -12.06
CA PRO A 570 31.76 16.98 -13.31
C PRO A 570 30.26 16.88 -13.60
N HIS A 571 29.67 17.90 -14.20
CA HIS A 571 28.32 17.80 -14.74
C HIS A 571 28.31 16.99 -16.04
N CYS A 572 27.27 16.20 -16.25
CA CYS A 572 27.08 15.49 -17.51
C CYS A 572 26.88 16.51 -18.65
N HIS A 573 27.36 16.21 -19.87
CA HIS A 573 27.48 17.14 -21.01
C HIS A 573 26.31 18.15 -21.11
N ILE A 574 26.52 19.39 -20.65
CA ILE A 574 25.46 20.38 -20.46
C ILE A 574 25.17 21.15 -21.76
N GLN A 575 23.89 21.34 -22.10
CA GLN A 575 23.44 22.19 -23.21
C GLN A 575 23.39 23.68 -22.79
N GLU A 576 24.43 24.44 -23.16
CA GLU A 576 24.60 25.88 -22.82
C GLU A 576 23.84 26.87 -23.74
N CYS A 577 22.87 26.39 -24.52
CA CYS A 577 22.07 27.19 -25.45
C CYS A 577 20.60 26.76 -25.42
N VAL A 578 19.69 27.66 -25.77
CA VAL A 578 18.25 27.37 -25.88
C VAL A 578 17.88 26.99 -27.31
N ARG A 579 17.14 25.90 -27.48
CA ARG A 579 16.42 25.63 -28.72
C ARG A 579 15.01 26.19 -28.61
N SER A 580 14.31 25.98 -27.51
CA SER A 580 12.92 26.45 -27.35
C SER A 580 12.79 27.97 -27.25
N ILE A 581 11.61 28.48 -27.63
CA ILE A 581 11.33 29.93 -27.65
C ILE A 581 11.36 30.53 -26.23
N ASN A 582 10.85 29.81 -25.23
CA ASN A 582 10.76 30.19 -23.82
C ASN A 582 11.88 29.59 -22.94
N GLY A 583 12.79 28.83 -23.55
CA GLY A 583 13.99 28.28 -22.93
C GLY A 583 13.75 27.22 -21.86
N TYR A 584 12.62 26.49 -21.88
CA TYR A 584 12.37 25.38 -20.94
C TYR A 584 13.40 24.25 -21.07
N ASP A 585 14.05 24.15 -22.23
CA ASP A 585 15.11 23.19 -22.55
C ASP A 585 16.50 23.69 -22.14
N TYR A 586 16.63 24.87 -21.52
CA TYR A 586 17.90 25.35 -21.02
C TYR A 586 18.31 24.56 -19.78
N LEU A 587 19.44 23.85 -19.88
CA LEU A 587 20.06 23.13 -18.76
C LEU A 587 21.44 23.74 -18.39
N GLY A 588 21.80 24.87 -19.01
CA GLY A 588 23.10 25.50 -18.88
C GLY A 588 23.34 26.24 -17.56
N SER A 589 24.55 26.78 -17.41
CA SER A 589 25.07 27.31 -16.15
C SER A 589 24.96 28.84 -15.98
N LYS A 590 24.27 29.55 -16.90
CA LYS A 590 24.19 31.01 -16.87
C LYS A 590 23.45 31.50 -15.63
N ALA A 591 24.14 32.30 -14.81
CA ALA A 591 23.63 32.85 -13.53
C ALA A 591 23.65 34.39 -13.49
N THR A 592 23.60 35.02 -14.67
CA THR A 592 23.60 36.49 -14.82
C THR A 592 22.48 36.93 -15.76
N THR A 593 21.76 37.98 -15.36
CA THR A 593 20.62 38.53 -16.11
C THR A 593 21.07 39.38 -17.29
N THR A 594 20.15 39.72 -18.19
CA THR A 594 20.35 40.57 -19.37
C THR A 594 20.89 41.95 -18.98
N GLN A 595 20.54 42.44 -17.78
CA GLN A 595 21.05 43.71 -17.22
C GLN A 595 22.34 43.55 -16.41
N GLY A 596 22.93 42.35 -16.39
CA GLY A 596 24.18 42.04 -15.70
C GLY A 596 24.05 41.84 -14.20
N LYS A 597 22.83 41.65 -13.67
CA LYS A 597 22.62 41.32 -12.25
C LYS A 597 22.93 39.85 -12.02
N THR A 598 23.42 39.50 -10.82
CA THR A 598 23.68 38.10 -10.45
C THR A 598 22.43 37.49 -9.85
N CYS A 599 22.11 36.26 -10.24
CA CYS A 599 21.00 35.51 -9.67
C CYS A 599 21.25 35.20 -8.18
N ILE A 600 20.22 35.28 -7.34
CA ILE A 600 20.35 35.05 -5.89
C ILE A 600 20.28 33.55 -5.55
N ASN A 601 20.69 33.18 -4.33
CA ASN A 601 20.61 31.79 -3.82
C ASN A 601 21.28 30.73 -4.71
N ASN A 602 22.37 31.09 -5.41
CA ASN A 602 23.04 30.23 -6.39
C ASN A 602 22.10 29.70 -7.49
N GLU A 603 21.01 30.41 -7.79
CA GLU A 603 20.14 30.07 -8.90
C GLU A 603 20.86 30.28 -10.24
N VAL A 604 20.60 29.38 -11.18
CA VAL A 604 20.86 29.59 -12.61
C VAL A 604 19.57 30.04 -13.30
N CYS A 605 19.69 30.67 -14.46
CA CYS A 605 18.55 31.08 -15.26
C CYS A 605 17.69 29.87 -15.63
N LYS A 606 16.39 29.91 -15.30
CA LYS A 606 15.43 28.83 -15.55
C LYS A 606 14.54 29.18 -16.74
N GLY A 607 14.19 28.19 -17.53
CA GLY A 607 13.20 28.34 -18.60
C GLY A 607 11.81 28.63 -18.07
N SER A 608 11.04 29.45 -18.79
CA SER A 608 9.72 29.88 -18.33
C SER A 608 8.62 28.99 -18.91
N GLY A 609 7.93 28.22 -18.07
CA GLY A 609 6.78 27.39 -18.48
C GLY A 609 5.58 28.20 -19.01
N SER A 610 5.55 29.51 -18.79
CA SER A 610 4.42 30.39 -19.17
C SER A 610 4.84 31.81 -19.60
N GLY A 611 6.14 32.08 -19.81
CA GLY A 611 6.69 33.39 -20.20
C GLY A 611 7.73 33.31 -21.34
N PRO A 612 8.09 34.44 -21.99
CA PRO A 612 8.82 34.41 -23.26
C PRO A 612 10.34 34.23 -23.15
N PHE A 613 10.96 34.39 -21.98
CA PHE A 613 12.42 34.31 -21.82
C PHE A 613 12.82 33.57 -20.53
N PRO A 614 14.00 32.91 -20.53
CA PRO A 614 14.63 32.43 -19.30
C PRO A 614 14.83 33.56 -18.29
N TRP A 615 14.72 33.26 -17.01
CA TRP A 615 14.77 34.28 -15.95
C TRP A 615 15.35 33.69 -14.65
N CYS A 616 15.73 34.58 -13.73
CA CYS A 616 16.10 34.21 -12.36
C CYS A 616 15.73 35.31 -11.36
N HIS A 617 15.77 34.99 -10.07
CA HIS A 617 15.57 35.98 -9.02
C HIS A 617 16.82 36.84 -8.79
N VAL A 618 16.62 38.14 -8.51
CA VAL A 618 17.69 39.10 -8.25
C VAL A 618 17.45 39.87 -6.96
N ASP A 619 18.51 40.24 -6.25
CA ASP A 619 18.45 41.05 -5.02
C ASP A 619 18.29 42.53 -5.41
N ASP A 620 17.08 42.90 -5.84
CA ASP A 620 16.72 44.27 -6.17
C ASP A 620 15.45 44.68 -5.38
N PRO A 621 15.51 45.79 -4.62
CA PRO A 621 14.44 46.20 -3.73
C PRO A 621 13.18 46.74 -4.45
N ILE A 622 13.22 46.89 -5.78
CA ILE A 622 12.10 47.38 -6.60
C ILE A 622 11.53 46.25 -7.47
N VAL A 623 12.37 45.38 -8.05
CA VAL A 623 11.93 44.25 -8.87
C VAL A 623 12.75 42.99 -8.57
N ASN A 624 12.14 41.99 -7.92
CA ASN A 624 12.83 40.80 -7.39
C ASN A 624 13.08 39.65 -8.42
N TRP A 625 13.00 39.94 -9.72
CA TRP A 625 13.30 39.00 -10.80
C TRP A 625 13.77 39.78 -12.04
N ASP A 626 14.60 39.15 -12.87
CA ASP A 626 15.04 39.73 -14.14
C ASP A 626 15.32 38.61 -15.17
N THR A 627 15.28 38.97 -16.45
CA THR A 627 15.41 38.02 -17.56
C THR A 627 16.86 37.72 -17.87
N CYS A 628 17.15 36.57 -18.48
CA CYS A 628 18.49 36.17 -18.88
C CYS A 628 18.63 36.09 -20.39
N ASP A 629 19.71 36.67 -20.92
CA ASP A 629 20.04 36.61 -22.34
C ASP A 629 20.76 35.30 -22.68
N ILE A 630 20.03 34.28 -23.10
CA ILE A 630 20.62 32.97 -23.42
C ILE A 630 20.74 32.82 -24.94
N ALA A 631 21.93 32.44 -25.41
CA ALA A 631 22.17 32.26 -26.85
C ALA A 631 21.29 31.15 -27.42
N LYS A 632 20.68 31.40 -28.58
CA LYS A 632 20.02 30.36 -29.37
C LYS A 632 21.07 29.42 -29.96
N CYS A 633 20.80 28.12 -29.95
CA CYS A 633 21.71 27.14 -30.54
C CYS A 633 21.90 27.42 -32.05
N THR A 634 23.13 27.34 -32.56
CA THR A 634 23.47 27.71 -33.95
C THR A 634 23.13 26.65 -34.99
N ASP A 635 22.26 25.69 -34.65
CA ASP A 635 21.87 24.61 -35.55
C ASP A 635 20.89 25.12 -36.62
N THR A 636 20.99 24.56 -37.83
CA THR A 636 20.12 24.93 -38.96
C THR A 636 18.66 24.53 -38.65
N PRO A 637 17.66 25.42 -38.82
CA PRO A 637 16.27 25.09 -38.53
C PRO A 637 15.81 23.87 -39.35
N LYS A 638 15.34 22.82 -38.68
CA LYS A 638 14.88 21.61 -39.35
C LYS A 638 13.39 21.72 -39.69
N GLU A 639 13.04 21.31 -40.92
CA GLU A 639 11.66 21.29 -41.45
C GLU A 639 10.83 20.08 -40.96
N CYS A 640 11.24 19.46 -39.84
CA CYS A 640 10.64 18.25 -39.30
C CYS A 640 10.68 18.24 -37.76
N LEU A 641 9.78 17.47 -37.13
CA LEU A 641 9.69 17.35 -35.67
C LEU A 641 10.82 16.46 -35.13
N GLN A 642 11.63 16.97 -34.20
CA GLN A 642 12.68 16.20 -33.51
C GLN A 642 12.19 15.60 -32.20
N THR A 643 11.25 16.26 -31.53
CA THR A 643 10.58 15.77 -30.31
C THR A 643 9.09 15.57 -30.56
N GLY A 644 8.45 14.67 -29.79
CA GLY A 644 7.06 14.28 -30.00
C GLY A 644 6.02 15.41 -29.91
N LYS A 645 6.34 16.54 -29.25
CA LYS A 645 5.45 17.72 -29.15
C LYS A 645 5.85 18.89 -30.05
N GLY A 646 7.05 18.88 -30.65
CA GLY A 646 7.49 19.93 -31.57
C GLY A 646 7.67 21.32 -30.95
N THR A 647 7.88 21.41 -29.63
CA THR A 647 8.17 22.67 -28.92
C THR A 647 9.54 23.26 -29.28
N ASP A 648 10.37 22.49 -29.98
CA ASP A 648 11.66 22.83 -30.55
C ASP A 648 11.62 23.00 -32.09
N TYR A 649 10.43 23.01 -32.70
CA TYR A 649 10.28 23.16 -34.14
C TYR A 649 10.40 24.62 -34.61
N PHE A 650 11.40 24.89 -35.45
CA PHE A 650 11.65 26.20 -36.09
C PHE A 650 11.59 26.17 -37.62
N GLY A 651 11.01 25.13 -38.22
CA GLY A 651 10.82 25.06 -39.67
C GLY A 651 9.90 26.15 -40.22
N SER A 652 9.80 26.22 -41.55
CA SER A 652 9.13 27.28 -42.30
C SER A 652 7.71 26.93 -42.76
N THR A 653 7.11 25.85 -42.25
CA THR A 653 5.70 25.49 -42.52
C THR A 653 4.74 26.61 -42.13
N THR A 654 3.86 27.02 -43.06
CA THR A 654 2.90 28.15 -42.93
C THR A 654 1.44 27.74 -43.20
N LYS A 655 1.13 26.44 -43.14
CA LYS A 655 -0.21 25.90 -43.39
C LYS A 655 -0.64 24.95 -42.28
N THR A 656 -1.93 25.00 -41.95
CA THR A 656 -2.56 24.08 -41.02
C THR A 656 -2.80 22.72 -41.69
N LYS A 657 -3.18 21.71 -40.90
CA LYS A 657 -3.50 20.36 -41.36
C LYS A 657 -4.67 20.32 -42.36
N SER A 658 -5.63 21.22 -42.22
CA SER A 658 -6.73 21.38 -43.20
C SER A 658 -6.31 22.11 -44.48
N GLY A 659 -5.09 22.65 -44.53
CA GLY A 659 -4.52 23.39 -45.66
C GLY A 659 -4.73 24.91 -45.59
N SER A 660 -5.31 25.43 -44.51
CA SER A 660 -5.53 26.87 -44.32
C SER A 660 -4.20 27.60 -44.11
N LYS A 661 -4.08 28.83 -44.63
CA LYS A 661 -2.86 29.64 -44.47
C LYS A 661 -2.79 30.21 -43.06
N CYS A 662 -1.61 30.14 -42.44
CA CYS A 662 -1.40 30.73 -41.12
C CYS A 662 -1.45 32.27 -41.17
N GLN A 663 -2.15 32.87 -40.22
CA GLN A 663 -2.09 34.28 -39.86
C GLN A 663 -0.68 34.61 -39.35
N ARG A 664 -0.16 35.79 -39.72
CA ARG A 664 1.13 36.26 -39.20
C ARG A 664 1.00 36.58 -37.72
N TRP A 665 2.04 36.25 -36.95
CA TRP A 665 2.08 36.47 -35.51
C TRP A 665 2.18 37.96 -35.14
N ASP A 666 2.56 38.84 -36.07
CA ASP A 666 2.50 40.29 -35.90
C ASP A 666 1.13 40.91 -36.30
N SER A 667 0.20 40.11 -36.83
CA SER A 667 -1.14 40.56 -37.24
C SER A 667 -2.18 40.24 -36.18
N GLN A 668 -3.05 41.19 -35.86
CA GLN A 668 -4.21 41.01 -34.97
C GLN A 668 -5.52 40.74 -35.74
N GLN A 669 -5.42 40.30 -36.99
CA GLN A 669 -6.56 40.03 -37.88
C GLN A 669 -6.32 38.76 -38.72
N PRO A 670 -7.34 37.91 -38.94
CA PRO A 670 -8.72 38.03 -38.46
C PRO A 670 -8.93 37.70 -36.97
N HIS A 671 -7.98 37.03 -36.32
CA HIS A 671 -8.09 36.64 -34.91
C HIS A 671 -7.15 37.46 -34.02
N GLU A 672 -7.68 38.10 -32.98
CA GLU A 672 -6.86 38.81 -31.99
C GLU A 672 -6.15 37.81 -31.06
N HIS A 673 -4.89 38.09 -30.69
CA HIS A 673 -4.09 37.22 -29.83
C HIS A 673 -2.94 37.93 -29.12
N ASN A 674 -2.46 37.34 -28.01
CA ASN A 674 -1.43 37.92 -27.15
C ASN A 674 -0.01 37.35 -27.36
N TYR A 675 0.24 36.62 -28.45
CA TYR A 675 1.56 36.07 -28.83
C TYR A 675 2.53 37.09 -29.45
N TRP A 676 2.64 38.30 -28.88
CA TRP A 676 3.46 39.40 -29.41
C TRP A 676 4.96 39.04 -29.51
N TYR A 677 5.45 38.13 -28.67
CA TYR A 677 6.82 37.64 -28.67
C TYR A 677 7.16 36.70 -29.84
N LEU A 678 6.19 36.40 -30.71
CA LEU A 678 6.39 35.65 -31.97
C LEU A 678 6.38 36.57 -33.20
N GLU A 679 6.36 37.89 -33.03
CA GLU A 679 6.25 38.87 -34.12
C GLU A 679 7.34 38.73 -35.20
N ASP A 680 8.51 38.21 -34.84
CA ASP A 680 9.64 37.95 -35.73
C ASP A 680 9.61 36.56 -36.39
N GLN A 681 8.62 35.72 -36.07
CA GLN A 681 8.45 34.36 -36.58
C GLN A 681 7.52 34.27 -37.80
N GLU A 682 7.27 35.39 -38.48
CA GLU A 682 6.41 35.48 -39.66
C GLU A 682 5.01 34.89 -39.40
N ASN A 683 4.58 33.91 -40.20
CA ASN A 683 3.38 33.11 -39.97
C ASN A 683 3.71 31.61 -39.88
N PHE A 684 4.90 31.27 -39.41
CA PHE A 684 5.32 29.87 -39.30
C PHE A 684 4.60 29.17 -38.16
N CYS A 685 4.32 27.87 -38.33
CA CYS A 685 3.76 27.04 -37.27
C CYS A 685 4.72 26.96 -36.09
N ARG A 686 4.21 27.17 -34.88
CA ARG A 686 4.97 27.17 -33.63
C ARG A 686 4.17 26.46 -32.55
N ASN A 687 4.85 26.06 -31.48
CA ASN A 687 4.18 25.49 -30.32
C ASN A 687 4.55 26.25 -29.03
N PRO A 688 4.12 27.52 -28.90
CA PRO A 688 4.52 28.37 -27.78
C PRO A 688 3.86 28.00 -26.44
N ASP A 689 2.79 27.20 -26.47
CA ASP A 689 1.98 26.84 -25.30
C ASP A 689 2.12 25.37 -24.87
N GLY A 690 3.07 24.63 -25.46
CA GLY A 690 3.32 23.23 -25.10
C GLY A 690 2.21 22.26 -25.51
N SER A 691 1.38 22.63 -26.49
CA SER A 691 0.33 21.78 -27.06
C SER A 691 0.90 20.47 -27.65
N SER A 692 0.04 19.54 -28.05
CA SER A 692 0.47 18.22 -28.55
C SER A 692 1.26 18.25 -29.88
N SER A 693 1.22 19.35 -30.63
CA SER A 693 1.95 19.54 -31.90
C SER A 693 2.00 21.04 -32.25
N PRO A 694 2.93 21.52 -33.11
CA PRO A 694 2.91 22.91 -33.56
C PRO A 694 1.64 23.30 -34.30
N TRP A 695 1.24 24.56 -34.13
CA TRP A 695 -0.01 25.12 -34.61
C TRP A 695 0.19 26.57 -35.06
N CYS A 696 -0.83 27.13 -35.69
CA CYS A 696 -0.92 28.55 -35.98
C CYS A 696 -2.39 29.02 -35.93
N LEU A 697 -2.61 30.33 -35.87
CA LEU A 697 -3.92 30.91 -36.13
C LEU A 697 -4.16 30.92 -37.64
N SER A 698 -5.37 30.64 -38.11
CA SER A 698 -5.68 30.64 -39.55
C SER A 698 -6.06 32.03 -40.05
N THR A 699 -5.74 32.35 -41.31
CA THR A 699 -6.28 33.55 -42.00
C THR A 699 -7.76 33.43 -42.34
N ASP A 700 -8.38 32.25 -42.16
CA ASP A 700 -9.82 32.07 -42.28
C ASP A 700 -10.53 32.57 -41.01
N PRO A 701 -11.43 33.57 -41.09
CA PRO A 701 -12.14 34.10 -39.92
C PRO A 701 -13.01 33.08 -39.17
N THR A 702 -13.31 31.93 -39.78
CA THR A 702 -14.13 30.87 -39.18
C THR A 702 -13.32 29.78 -38.46
N ILE A 703 -11.99 29.74 -38.68
CA ILE A 703 -11.08 28.76 -38.10
C ILE A 703 -10.07 29.51 -37.23
N GLY A 704 -10.12 29.34 -35.90
CA GLY A 704 -9.22 30.02 -34.98
C GLY A 704 -7.80 29.41 -34.97
N LYS A 705 -7.46 28.69 -33.89
CA LYS A 705 -6.22 27.92 -33.75
C LYS A 705 -6.38 26.54 -34.39
N GLU A 706 -5.42 26.12 -35.20
CA GLU A 706 -5.38 24.78 -35.79
C GLU A 706 -3.95 24.23 -35.89
N TYR A 707 -3.80 22.92 -35.69
CA TYR A 707 -2.51 22.23 -35.77
C TYR A 707 -1.97 22.18 -37.20
N CYS A 708 -0.66 22.20 -37.33
CA CYS A 708 0.04 22.03 -38.59
C CYS A 708 0.46 20.57 -38.82
N ASP A 709 0.52 20.17 -40.07
CA ASP A 709 0.98 18.83 -40.47
C ASP A 709 2.47 18.88 -40.79
N ILE A 710 3.30 18.59 -39.78
CA ILE A 710 4.76 18.66 -39.88
C ILE A 710 5.30 17.23 -39.82
N PRO A 711 6.12 16.78 -40.79
CA PRO A 711 6.69 15.44 -40.77
C PRO A 711 7.66 15.27 -39.60
N VAL A 712 7.69 14.09 -38.99
CA VAL A 712 8.75 13.70 -38.05
C VAL A 712 10.04 13.49 -38.84
N CYS A 713 11.20 13.88 -38.29
CA CYS A 713 12.46 13.73 -39.01
C CYS A 713 12.74 12.25 -39.33
N ASP A 714 13.13 11.96 -40.57
CA ASP A 714 13.61 10.63 -40.99
C ASP A 714 14.95 10.34 -40.30
N TYR A 715 14.91 9.72 -39.13
CA TYR A 715 16.11 9.20 -38.48
C TYR A 715 16.30 7.75 -38.93
N GLN A 716 17.36 7.47 -39.70
CA GLN A 716 17.82 6.10 -39.92
C GLN A 716 18.92 5.80 -38.91
N GLY A 717 18.56 5.11 -37.83
CA GLY A 717 19.43 4.85 -36.68
C GLY A 717 20.76 4.16 -37.02
N CYS A 718 20.89 3.46 -38.15
CA CYS A 718 22.14 2.77 -38.55
C CYS A 718 23.03 3.52 -39.55
N SER A 719 22.72 4.77 -39.90
CA SER A 719 23.45 5.52 -40.93
C SER A 719 24.96 5.70 -40.65
N THR A 720 25.40 5.62 -39.38
CA THR A 720 26.81 5.70 -38.97
C THR A 720 27.35 4.42 -38.31
N ASN A 721 26.55 3.33 -38.29
CA ASN A 721 26.76 2.13 -37.45
C ASN A 721 27.16 2.49 -35.99
N PRO A 722 26.19 2.89 -35.15
CA PRO A 722 26.42 3.32 -33.77
C PRO A 722 26.88 2.21 -32.80
N CYS A 723 26.91 0.94 -33.24
CA CYS A 723 27.35 -0.20 -32.44
C CYS A 723 28.87 -0.22 -32.27
N LEU A 724 29.32 -0.37 -31.02
CA LEU A 724 30.72 -0.43 -30.61
C LEU A 724 31.26 -1.86 -30.70
N HIS A 725 32.59 -2.00 -30.58
CA HIS A 725 33.30 -3.28 -30.52
C HIS A 725 32.99 -4.31 -31.61
N GLY A 726 32.62 -3.83 -32.81
CA GLY A 726 32.32 -4.69 -33.97
C GLY A 726 30.87 -5.18 -34.05
N GLY A 727 29.95 -4.58 -33.27
CA GLY A 727 28.52 -4.86 -33.36
C GLY A 727 27.90 -4.47 -34.72
N THR A 728 26.84 -5.19 -35.09
CA THR A 728 26.10 -4.99 -36.34
C THR A 728 24.79 -4.27 -36.06
N CYS A 729 24.61 -3.08 -36.63
CA CYS A 729 23.40 -2.27 -36.45
C CYS A 729 22.23 -2.71 -37.34
N GLN A 730 21.02 -2.75 -36.80
CA GLN A 730 19.76 -2.96 -37.51
C GLN A 730 18.74 -1.85 -37.19
N ASN A 731 18.12 -1.29 -38.22
CA ASN A 731 17.10 -0.23 -38.07
C ASN A 731 15.76 -0.83 -37.60
N THR A 732 15.02 -0.07 -36.80
CA THR A 732 13.64 -0.36 -36.37
C THR A 732 12.63 0.59 -37.02
N LEU A 733 11.33 0.25 -36.94
CA LEU A 733 10.25 0.95 -37.66
C LEU A 733 9.94 2.37 -37.15
N ASN A 734 10.45 2.75 -35.97
CA ASN A 734 10.21 4.06 -35.35
C ASN A 734 11.38 5.04 -35.52
N GLY A 735 12.31 4.74 -36.42
CA GLY A 735 13.52 5.52 -36.64
C GLY A 735 14.66 5.24 -35.66
N ASP A 736 14.49 4.29 -34.75
CA ASP A 736 15.52 3.87 -33.78
C ASP A 736 16.38 2.70 -34.34
N TYR A 737 17.47 2.34 -33.67
CA TYR A 737 18.32 1.21 -34.06
C TYR A 737 18.51 0.19 -32.93
N THR A 738 18.91 -1.02 -33.32
CA THR A 738 19.32 -2.09 -32.38
C THR A 738 20.68 -2.61 -32.80
N CYS A 739 21.52 -2.95 -31.83
CA CYS A 739 22.85 -3.51 -32.07
C CYS A 739 22.90 -5.01 -31.78
N GLN A 740 23.34 -5.79 -32.76
CA GLN A 740 23.74 -7.18 -32.55
C GLN A 740 25.21 -7.24 -32.15
N CYS A 741 25.47 -7.62 -30.90
CA CYS A 741 26.81 -7.61 -30.32
C CYS A 741 27.58 -8.92 -30.56
N PRO A 742 28.91 -8.87 -30.74
CA PRO A 742 29.76 -10.05 -30.70
C PRO A 742 29.72 -10.70 -29.31
N ASN A 743 29.97 -12.01 -29.22
CA ASN A 743 29.81 -12.83 -27.99
C ASN A 743 30.57 -12.36 -26.73
N GLU A 744 31.47 -11.38 -26.84
CA GLU A 744 32.27 -10.82 -25.74
C GLU A 744 31.75 -9.45 -25.25
N TYR A 745 30.67 -8.93 -25.85
CA TYR A 745 30.12 -7.60 -25.56
C TYR A 745 28.58 -7.60 -25.49
N GLU A 746 28.01 -6.78 -24.62
CA GLU A 746 26.57 -6.55 -24.41
C GLU A 746 26.26 -5.06 -24.23
N GLY A 747 24.97 -4.73 -24.03
CA GLY A 747 24.47 -3.35 -24.01
C GLY A 747 23.88 -2.92 -25.35
N ASP A 748 23.07 -1.87 -25.34
CA ASP A 748 22.28 -1.41 -26.50
C ASP A 748 23.16 -0.96 -27.67
N ARG A 749 24.45 -0.68 -27.40
CA ARG A 749 25.47 -0.35 -28.38
C ARG A 749 26.69 -1.27 -28.31
N CYS A 750 26.63 -2.42 -27.64
CA CYS A 750 27.78 -3.32 -27.44
C CYS A 750 28.96 -2.68 -26.70
N GLU A 751 28.67 -1.72 -25.84
CA GLU A 751 29.62 -0.93 -25.07
C GLU A 751 30.14 -1.66 -23.83
N VAL A 752 29.37 -2.61 -23.30
CA VAL A 752 29.71 -3.37 -22.10
C VAL A 752 30.49 -4.60 -22.54
N LYS A 753 31.68 -4.81 -21.98
CA LYS A 753 32.41 -6.07 -22.17
C LYS A 753 31.81 -7.12 -21.24
N VAL A 754 31.27 -8.21 -21.76
CA VAL A 754 30.68 -9.27 -20.95
C VAL A 754 31.82 -9.90 -20.12
N PRO A 755 31.72 -9.91 -18.78
CA PRO A 755 32.67 -10.64 -17.95
C PRO A 755 32.68 -12.10 -18.38
N SER A 756 33.87 -12.71 -18.53
CA SER A 756 33.96 -14.10 -18.94
C SER A 756 33.13 -14.98 -17.99
N VAL A 757 32.48 -16.03 -18.52
CA VAL A 757 31.54 -16.91 -17.78
C VAL A 757 32.13 -17.43 -16.46
N ASP A 758 33.45 -17.44 -16.33
CA ASP A 758 34.15 -17.88 -15.13
C ASP A 758 34.11 -16.85 -13.99
N GLU A 759 33.92 -15.53 -14.21
CA GLU A 759 34.01 -14.51 -13.15
C GLU A 759 32.70 -14.16 -12.43
N CYS A 760 31.61 -14.88 -12.69
CA CYS A 760 30.30 -14.64 -12.09
C CYS A 760 29.63 -15.95 -11.62
N LYS A 761 28.65 -15.85 -10.72
CA LYS A 761 27.82 -16.98 -10.28
C LYS A 761 26.41 -16.92 -10.87
N ARG A 762 25.76 -18.07 -10.97
CA ARG A 762 24.37 -18.23 -11.45
C ARG A 762 23.44 -18.83 -10.40
N SER A 763 23.97 -19.59 -9.43
CA SER A 763 23.21 -19.99 -8.25
C SER A 763 23.41 -19.02 -7.09
N ILE A 764 22.44 -18.95 -6.17
CA ILE A 764 22.55 -18.18 -4.93
C ILE A 764 23.77 -18.64 -4.13
N ALA A 765 23.94 -19.97 -4.00
CA ALA A 765 25.05 -20.61 -3.31
C ALA A 765 26.41 -20.45 -4.01
N GLY A 766 26.42 -20.14 -5.31
CA GLY A 766 27.63 -20.05 -6.13
C GLY A 766 28.48 -21.32 -6.13
N TYR A 767 27.87 -22.50 -6.02
CA TYR A 767 28.59 -23.78 -5.94
C TYR A 767 29.35 -24.13 -7.22
N GLU A 768 28.88 -23.62 -8.36
CA GLU A 768 29.47 -23.78 -9.68
C GLU A 768 30.59 -22.78 -9.95
N TYR A 769 30.80 -21.78 -9.09
CA TYR A 769 31.72 -20.68 -9.37
C TYR A 769 33.17 -21.17 -9.55
N GLN A 770 33.74 -20.91 -10.73
CA GLN A 770 35.12 -21.28 -11.08
C GLN A 770 36.04 -20.08 -11.32
N GLY A 771 35.62 -18.87 -10.96
CA GLY A 771 36.39 -17.66 -11.24
C GLY A 771 37.63 -17.46 -10.41
N GLN A 772 38.29 -16.35 -10.67
CA GLN A 772 39.60 -16.02 -10.11
C GLN A 772 39.53 -15.02 -8.94
N LEU A 773 38.32 -14.69 -8.44
CA LEU A 773 38.17 -13.83 -7.28
C LEU A 773 38.88 -14.45 -6.08
N ASN A 774 39.71 -13.66 -5.39
CA ASN A 774 40.51 -14.11 -4.24
C ASN A 774 40.51 -13.09 -3.08
N THR A 775 39.47 -12.26 -3.01
CA THR A 775 39.25 -11.28 -1.94
C THR A 775 37.88 -11.48 -1.33
N THR A 776 37.79 -11.41 -0.01
CA THR A 776 36.54 -11.63 0.75
C THR A 776 35.73 -10.34 0.93
N ILE A 777 34.46 -10.45 1.37
CA ILE A 777 33.57 -9.31 1.68
C ILE A 777 34.20 -8.39 2.72
N GLY A 778 34.88 -8.95 3.72
CA GLY A 778 35.63 -8.18 4.71
C GLY A 778 36.95 -7.56 4.20
N GLY A 779 37.25 -7.67 2.90
CA GLY A 779 38.46 -7.16 2.28
C GLY A 779 39.73 -7.99 2.54
N PHE A 780 39.58 -9.21 3.06
CA PHE A 780 40.73 -10.08 3.35
C PHE A 780 41.20 -10.82 2.10
N THR A 781 42.52 -10.99 1.94
CA THR A 781 43.07 -11.82 0.87
C THR A 781 42.91 -13.30 1.20
N CYS A 782 42.52 -14.10 0.21
CA CYS A 782 42.38 -15.54 0.36
C CYS A 782 43.73 -16.24 0.52
N GLN A 783 43.80 -17.15 1.48
CA GLN A 783 44.86 -18.14 1.65
C GLN A 783 44.78 -19.17 0.53
N MET A 784 45.95 -19.61 0.02
CA MET A 784 46.01 -20.72 -0.94
C MET A 784 45.45 -22.00 -0.31
N TRP A 785 44.57 -22.69 -1.03
CA TRP A 785 43.98 -23.96 -0.58
C TRP A 785 45.04 -25.06 -0.39
N SER A 786 46.16 -24.98 -1.11
CA SER A 786 47.30 -25.87 -0.92
C SER A 786 48.15 -25.55 0.33
N SER A 787 47.92 -24.42 1.00
CA SER A 787 48.68 -23.96 2.17
C SER A 787 47.98 -24.28 3.49
N ASP A 788 48.76 -24.63 4.52
CA ASP A 788 48.29 -24.80 5.91
C ASP A 788 48.61 -23.58 6.80
N GLN A 789 48.97 -22.44 6.21
CA GLN A 789 49.34 -21.21 6.92
C GLN A 789 48.59 -19.99 6.36
N PRO A 790 48.04 -19.10 7.21
CA PRO A 790 48.02 -19.18 8.68
C PRO A 790 47.05 -20.22 9.26
N HIS A 791 46.08 -20.72 8.49
CA HIS A 791 45.06 -21.65 8.97
C HIS A 791 45.25 -23.04 8.37
N SER A 792 45.55 -24.04 9.19
CA SER A 792 45.59 -25.43 8.71
C SER A 792 44.17 -25.97 8.44
N HIS A 793 44.01 -26.74 7.36
CA HIS A 793 42.71 -27.25 6.90
C HIS A 793 42.85 -28.46 5.96
N SER A 794 41.75 -29.18 5.68
CA SER A 794 41.78 -30.43 4.88
C SER A 794 41.46 -30.27 3.39
N LYS A 795 41.11 -29.07 2.92
CA LYS A 795 40.61 -28.79 1.57
C LYS A 795 41.73 -28.35 0.60
N HIS A 796 42.64 -29.27 0.29
CA HIS A 796 43.80 -28.97 -0.57
C HIS A 796 43.56 -29.19 -2.07
N ASP A 797 42.35 -29.63 -2.43
CA ASP A 797 41.96 -30.01 -3.79
C ASP A 797 41.41 -28.84 -4.63
N GLN A 798 41.25 -27.66 -4.03
CA GLN A 798 40.75 -26.45 -4.70
C GLN A 798 41.89 -25.66 -5.39
N PRO A 799 41.59 -24.97 -6.50
CA PRO A 799 42.61 -24.27 -7.28
C PRO A 799 43.09 -22.98 -6.58
N GLU A 800 44.41 -22.82 -6.53
CA GLU A 800 45.10 -21.61 -6.08
C GLU A 800 44.57 -21.06 -4.74
N ASN A 801 44.23 -19.78 -4.68
CA ASN A 801 43.56 -19.12 -3.56
C ASN A 801 42.20 -18.54 -3.94
N PHE A 802 41.56 -19.07 -4.97
CA PHE A 802 40.31 -18.50 -5.46
C PHE A 802 39.13 -18.87 -4.56
N CYS A 803 38.15 -17.98 -4.44
CA CYS A 803 36.91 -18.22 -3.73
C CYS A 803 36.18 -19.43 -4.32
N ARG A 804 35.82 -20.39 -3.47
CA ARG A 804 35.14 -21.63 -3.87
C ARG A 804 34.07 -21.97 -2.86
N ASN A 805 33.16 -22.86 -3.23
CA ASN A 805 32.16 -23.38 -2.31
C ASN A 805 32.18 -24.92 -2.27
N PRO A 806 33.27 -25.52 -1.77
CA PRO A 806 33.45 -26.98 -1.76
C PRO A 806 32.49 -27.70 -0.80
N ASP A 807 32.02 -27.00 0.24
CA ASP A 807 31.13 -27.56 1.26
C ASP A 807 29.64 -27.38 0.94
N LYS A 808 29.31 -26.72 -0.18
CA LYS A 808 27.93 -26.38 -0.57
C LYS A 808 27.22 -25.53 0.50
N ASP A 809 27.97 -24.57 1.04
CA ASP A 809 27.53 -23.52 1.96
C ASP A 809 26.69 -22.47 1.22
N ASP A 810 26.22 -21.43 1.89
CA ASP A 810 25.29 -20.44 1.33
C ASP A 810 25.94 -19.49 0.30
N LYS A 811 27.28 -19.37 0.30
CA LYS A 811 28.05 -18.53 -0.65
C LYS A 811 29.48 -19.06 -0.86
N PRO A 812 30.16 -18.69 -1.96
CA PRO A 812 31.60 -18.91 -2.12
C PRO A 812 32.40 -18.24 -0.99
N TRP A 813 33.44 -18.91 -0.53
CA TRP A 813 34.29 -18.45 0.57
C TRP A 813 35.74 -18.91 0.37
N CYS A 814 36.64 -18.43 1.22
CA CYS A 814 38.01 -18.91 1.30
C CYS A 814 38.55 -18.76 2.73
N TYR A 815 39.59 -19.53 3.07
CA TYR A 815 40.41 -19.23 4.25
C TYR A 815 41.11 -17.89 4.05
N THR A 816 41.29 -17.08 5.08
CA THR A 816 41.94 -15.76 4.91
C THR A 816 43.42 -15.81 5.28
N THR A 817 44.23 -14.90 4.72
CA THR A 817 45.63 -14.73 5.15
C THR A 817 45.77 -14.04 6.51
N ASP A 818 44.67 -13.59 7.13
CA ASP A 818 44.68 -12.96 8.46
C ASP A 818 44.57 -14.02 9.55
N SER A 819 45.55 -14.04 10.47
CA SER A 819 45.58 -14.99 11.59
C SER A 819 44.39 -14.89 12.56
N SER A 820 43.71 -13.74 12.61
CA SER A 820 42.57 -13.48 13.50
C SER A 820 41.22 -13.89 12.90
N LYS A 821 41.13 -14.01 11.57
CA LYS A 821 39.90 -14.41 10.86
C LYS A 821 40.14 -15.68 10.04
N ARG A 822 39.65 -16.80 10.54
CA ARG A 822 39.91 -18.13 9.94
C ARG A 822 39.46 -18.23 8.49
N TYR A 823 38.24 -17.80 8.18
CA TYR A 823 37.67 -17.79 6.84
C TYR A 823 36.68 -16.63 6.71
N ASP A 824 36.33 -16.28 5.48
CA ASP A 824 35.33 -15.26 5.20
C ASP A 824 34.68 -15.50 3.82
N PHE A 825 33.47 -14.98 3.64
CA PHE A 825 32.71 -15.14 2.40
C PHE A 825 33.20 -14.18 1.31
N CYS A 826 33.03 -14.56 0.06
CA CYS A 826 33.38 -13.74 -1.10
C CYS A 826 32.14 -13.15 -1.78
N ASP A 827 32.27 -11.92 -2.26
CA ASP A 827 31.21 -11.26 -3.02
C ASP A 827 31.37 -11.54 -4.52
N VAL A 828 30.82 -12.67 -4.96
CA VAL A 828 30.83 -13.05 -6.37
C VAL A 828 29.58 -12.48 -7.06
N PRO A 829 29.73 -11.65 -8.12
CA PRO A 829 28.59 -11.05 -8.82
C PRO A 829 27.77 -12.10 -9.59
N PHE A 830 26.48 -11.84 -9.77
CA PHE A 830 25.63 -12.67 -10.63
C PHE A 830 25.94 -12.42 -12.11
N CYS A 831 25.87 -13.47 -12.94
CA CYS A 831 26.07 -13.32 -14.38
C CYS A 831 24.95 -12.49 -15.04
N THR A 832 25.30 -11.52 -15.89
CA THR A 832 24.37 -10.60 -16.56
C THR A 832 23.71 -11.16 -17.83
N THR A 833 24.09 -12.36 -18.26
CA THR A 833 23.59 -12.98 -19.50
C THR A 833 22.46 -13.98 -19.26
N PRO A 834 21.42 -14.05 -20.13
CA PRO A 834 20.43 -15.12 -20.10
C PRO A 834 21.14 -16.48 -20.13
N ALA A 835 20.70 -17.41 -19.28
CA ALA A 835 21.29 -18.73 -19.24
C ALA A 835 21.13 -19.44 -20.59
N LYS A 836 22.22 -19.98 -21.14
CA LYS A 836 22.19 -20.71 -22.41
C LYS A 836 21.29 -21.93 -22.27
N GLN A 837 20.41 -22.13 -23.25
CA GLN A 837 19.48 -23.25 -23.30
C GLN A 837 20.10 -24.52 -23.90
N CYS A 838 21.43 -24.64 -23.88
CA CYS A 838 22.20 -25.74 -24.43
C CYS A 838 23.43 -26.07 -23.55
N LEU A 839 23.95 -27.31 -23.63
CA LEU A 839 25.12 -27.78 -22.89
C LEU A 839 26.40 -27.22 -23.51
N GLN A 840 27.33 -26.71 -22.70
CA GLN A 840 28.63 -26.20 -23.18
C GLN A 840 29.76 -27.21 -22.97
N SER A 841 29.54 -28.18 -22.10
CA SER A 841 30.44 -29.28 -21.77
C SER A 841 29.65 -30.60 -21.70
N ASP A 842 30.37 -31.73 -21.80
CA ASP A 842 29.75 -33.05 -21.78
C ASP A 842 28.97 -33.33 -20.48
N ASN A 843 29.37 -32.74 -19.34
CA ASN A 843 28.70 -32.94 -18.06
C ASN A 843 27.61 -31.89 -17.76
N GLY A 844 27.61 -30.74 -18.44
CA GLY A 844 26.58 -29.71 -18.29
C GLY A 844 26.49 -29.10 -16.89
N ILE A 845 27.58 -29.04 -16.12
CA ILE A 845 27.60 -28.39 -14.80
C ILE A 845 27.27 -26.90 -14.93
N GLU A 846 27.68 -26.28 -16.03
CA GLU A 846 27.41 -24.90 -16.38
C GLU A 846 26.02 -24.66 -16.99
N TYR A 847 25.17 -25.69 -17.08
CA TYR A 847 23.81 -25.55 -17.62
C TYR A 847 22.87 -24.93 -16.58
N PHE A 848 22.40 -23.71 -16.88
CA PHE A 848 21.41 -22.97 -16.09
C PHE A 848 20.13 -22.65 -16.89
N GLY A 849 19.87 -23.38 -17.98
CA GLY A 849 18.66 -23.21 -18.79
C GLY A 849 17.37 -23.63 -18.06
N ASN A 850 16.23 -23.52 -18.75
CA ASN A 850 14.89 -23.66 -18.16
C ASN A 850 14.19 -24.99 -18.49
N VAL A 851 14.93 -26.00 -18.97
CA VAL A 851 14.37 -27.34 -19.18
C VAL A 851 13.93 -27.92 -17.83
N ARG A 852 12.70 -28.42 -17.76
CA ARG A 852 12.00 -28.88 -16.54
C ARG A 852 11.33 -30.25 -16.72
N GLN A 853 11.76 -30.99 -17.73
CA GLN A 853 11.23 -32.30 -18.05
C GLN A 853 12.39 -33.26 -18.35
N THR A 854 12.19 -34.50 -17.93
CA THR A 854 13.11 -35.60 -18.13
C THR A 854 13.03 -36.14 -19.56
N GLU A 855 14.00 -36.98 -19.98
CA GLU A 855 14.01 -37.61 -21.31
C GLU A 855 12.73 -38.43 -21.58
N ASP A 856 12.15 -39.01 -20.53
CA ASP A 856 10.89 -39.77 -20.60
C ASP A 856 9.63 -38.88 -20.52
N GLY A 857 9.79 -37.55 -20.54
CA GLY A 857 8.70 -36.58 -20.49
C GLY A 857 8.06 -36.41 -19.11
N ILE A 858 8.66 -36.97 -18.06
CA ILE A 858 8.18 -36.82 -16.68
C ILE A 858 8.57 -35.43 -16.16
N PRO A 859 7.64 -34.65 -15.59
CA PRO A 859 7.94 -33.36 -14.99
C PRO A 859 8.91 -33.48 -13.81
N CYS A 860 9.83 -32.54 -13.72
CA CYS A 860 10.76 -32.43 -12.61
C CYS A 860 10.06 -32.01 -11.32
N GLN A 861 10.45 -32.61 -10.21
CA GLN A 861 10.14 -32.16 -8.86
C GLN A 861 11.03 -30.95 -8.54
N LYS A 862 10.50 -29.95 -7.85
CA LYS A 862 11.28 -28.79 -7.41
C LYS A 862 12.40 -29.22 -6.46
N TRP A 863 13.57 -28.61 -6.59
CA TRP A 863 14.71 -28.83 -5.70
C TRP A 863 14.47 -28.33 -4.26
N ALA A 864 13.45 -27.51 -4.03
CA ALA A 864 13.00 -27.14 -2.70
C ALA A 864 12.09 -28.21 -2.05
N ASP A 865 11.39 -29.00 -2.86
CA ASP A 865 10.37 -29.93 -2.37
C ASP A 865 11.00 -31.23 -1.88
N GLN A 866 10.49 -31.75 -0.76
CA GLN A 866 10.90 -33.04 -0.21
C GLN A 866 9.91 -34.17 -0.55
N THR A 867 8.91 -33.90 -1.39
CA THR A 867 7.89 -34.85 -1.84
C THR A 867 7.68 -34.71 -3.36
N PRO A 868 7.41 -35.81 -4.09
CA PRO A 868 7.32 -37.20 -3.63
C PRO A 868 8.67 -37.85 -3.29
N ASN A 869 9.80 -37.29 -3.75
CA ASN A 869 11.13 -37.85 -3.53
C ASN A 869 11.96 -36.98 -2.57
N THR A 870 12.19 -37.45 -1.34
CA THR A 870 13.06 -36.77 -0.36
C THR A 870 14.53 -36.77 -0.79
N HIS A 871 15.27 -35.66 -0.66
CA HIS A 871 16.66 -35.56 -1.10
C HIS A 871 17.51 -34.48 -0.39
N SER A 872 18.84 -34.60 -0.47
CA SER A 872 19.82 -33.72 0.20
C SER A 872 20.31 -32.51 -0.61
N TYR A 873 19.73 -32.23 -1.78
CA TYR A 873 20.13 -31.13 -2.67
C TYR A 873 19.45 -29.79 -2.36
N THR A 874 19.26 -29.46 -1.08
CA THR A 874 18.54 -28.26 -0.64
C THR A 874 19.29 -26.96 -0.96
N TYR A 875 20.61 -27.00 -1.15
CA TYR A 875 21.45 -25.85 -1.50
C TYR A 875 21.24 -25.31 -2.93
N ILE A 876 20.43 -25.98 -3.74
CA ILE A 876 20.00 -25.53 -5.07
C ILE A 876 18.48 -25.29 -5.15
N SER A 877 17.83 -25.02 -4.02
CA SER A 877 16.38 -24.77 -3.96
C SER A 877 15.95 -23.55 -4.80
N ASP A 878 16.88 -22.63 -5.06
CA ASP A 878 16.72 -21.45 -5.91
C ASP A 878 16.64 -21.78 -7.42
N GLN A 879 16.88 -23.03 -7.79
CA GLN A 879 16.89 -23.50 -9.18
C GLN A 879 15.54 -24.11 -9.62
N GLU A 880 14.47 -23.89 -8.83
CA GLU A 880 13.09 -24.34 -9.12
C GLU A 880 12.99 -25.85 -9.42
N ASP A 881 12.31 -26.24 -10.50
CA ASP A 881 12.22 -27.60 -11.05
C ASP A 881 13.11 -27.79 -12.27
N PHE A 882 14.08 -26.90 -12.51
CA PHE A 882 14.91 -26.99 -13.70
C PHE A 882 15.95 -28.10 -13.60
N CYS A 883 16.28 -28.71 -14.73
CA CYS A 883 17.33 -29.69 -14.85
C CYS A 883 18.69 -29.08 -14.52
N ARG A 884 19.42 -29.70 -13.59
CA ARG A 884 20.73 -29.22 -13.12
C ARG A 884 21.70 -30.38 -13.02
N ASN A 885 22.99 -30.06 -13.04
CA ASN A 885 24.02 -31.01 -12.63
C ASN A 885 24.81 -30.48 -11.43
N PRO A 886 24.25 -30.58 -10.21
CA PRO A 886 24.80 -29.91 -9.02
C PRO A 886 26.05 -30.59 -8.42
N GLY A 887 26.66 -31.54 -9.12
CA GLY A 887 27.93 -32.16 -8.74
C GLY A 887 28.62 -32.86 -9.91
N ALA A 888 29.96 -32.96 -9.87
CA ALA A 888 30.75 -33.58 -10.94
C ALA A 888 30.60 -35.11 -11.09
N GLY A 889 29.68 -35.73 -10.34
CA GLY A 889 29.47 -37.19 -10.32
C GLY A 889 28.55 -37.71 -11.42
N GLU A 890 27.62 -36.88 -11.91
CA GLU A 890 26.62 -37.29 -12.92
C GLU A 890 26.99 -36.84 -14.33
N LYS A 891 26.56 -37.62 -15.33
CA LYS A 891 27.03 -37.51 -16.71
C LYS A 891 26.43 -36.35 -17.51
N LYS A 892 25.24 -35.87 -17.15
CA LYS A 892 24.51 -34.77 -17.79
C LYS A 892 23.44 -34.23 -16.83
N PRO A 893 22.83 -33.06 -17.08
CA PRO A 893 21.82 -32.51 -16.18
C PRO A 893 20.62 -33.44 -16.01
N TRP A 894 20.08 -33.44 -14.79
CA TRP A 894 19.02 -34.32 -14.33
C TRP A 894 18.12 -33.59 -13.33
N CYS A 895 17.01 -34.22 -12.95
CA CYS A 895 16.15 -33.74 -11.88
C CYS A 895 15.51 -34.91 -11.12
N TYR A 896 15.07 -34.67 -9.87
CA TYR A 896 14.10 -35.54 -9.23
C TYR A 896 12.79 -35.47 -10.00
N THR A 897 12.03 -36.56 -10.08
CA THR A 897 10.76 -36.54 -10.84
C THR A 897 9.56 -36.42 -9.92
N THR A 898 8.45 -35.91 -10.46
CA THR A 898 7.13 -35.88 -9.80
C THR A 898 6.49 -37.27 -9.65
N ASN A 899 7.14 -38.33 -10.14
CA ASN A 899 6.69 -39.71 -10.00
C ASN A 899 7.47 -40.41 -8.88
N SER A 900 6.77 -40.92 -7.86
CA SER A 900 7.38 -41.68 -6.76
C SER A 900 8.04 -42.99 -7.21
N ASP A 901 7.61 -43.56 -8.33
CA ASP A 901 8.15 -44.82 -8.86
C ASP A 901 9.43 -44.62 -9.68
N LYS A 902 9.72 -43.38 -10.11
CA LYS A 902 10.95 -43.00 -10.80
C LYS A 902 11.60 -41.83 -10.09
N ARG A 903 12.43 -42.13 -9.09
CA ARG A 903 12.99 -41.14 -8.16
C ARG A 903 13.66 -39.93 -8.85
N TRP A 904 14.45 -40.17 -9.88
CA TRP A 904 15.13 -39.13 -10.66
C TRP A 904 15.36 -39.64 -12.08
N ASP A 905 15.60 -38.73 -13.02
CA ASP A 905 15.92 -39.06 -14.41
C ASP A 905 16.71 -37.93 -15.08
N TYR A 906 17.41 -38.24 -16.17
CA TYR A 906 18.13 -37.24 -16.94
C TYR A 906 17.19 -36.36 -17.78
N CYS A 907 17.72 -35.22 -18.23
CA CYS A 907 17.00 -34.32 -19.14
C CYS A 907 17.63 -34.30 -20.53
N ASP A 908 16.79 -34.15 -21.55
CA ASP A 908 17.24 -34.01 -22.94
C ASP A 908 17.55 -32.54 -23.23
N ILE A 909 18.85 -32.19 -23.23
CA ILE A 909 19.32 -30.83 -23.46
C ILE A 909 20.28 -30.86 -24.65
N PRO A 910 20.06 -30.02 -25.68
CA PRO A 910 20.94 -29.98 -26.85
C PRO A 910 22.31 -29.41 -26.49
N PHE A 911 23.37 -29.86 -27.17
CA PHE A 911 24.68 -29.22 -27.10
C PHE A 911 24.70 -27.87 -27.83
N CYS A 912 25.40 -26.90 -27.26
CA CYS A 912 25.90 -25.75 -27.99
C CYS A 912 27.04 -26.22 -28.92
#